data_AF-A0A5N6IZ01-F1
#
_entry.id   AF-A0A5N6IZ01-F1
#
_cell.length_a   1.000
_cell.length_b   1.000
_cell.length_c   1.000
_cell.angle_alpha   90.00
_cell.angle_beta   90.00
_cell.angle_gamma   90.00
#
_symmetry.space_group_name_H-M   'P 1'
#
loop_
_entity.id
_entity.type
_entity.pdbx_description
1 polymer ?
#
loop_
_entity_poly.entity_id
_entity_poly.type
_entity_poly.pdbx_seq_one_letter_code
_entity_poly.pdbx_strand_id
1 'polypeptide(L)'
;MWQKVFGHSQNKPMGMSQYTYRPLGKGTTKIRLLRLLPHENKTARVECELIEYTLTDSAGQHPYEALSYVWGRGGEPQSILIDGRAFRVTQNLHAVLLRLRNHSVVRLLWIDAICINQKDDREKSHQIQLMRTIYGEAWRVIVWLGEEADQSSEALEAIRKAAEDASVDDLPKSYSRDSPDREKHLPSSLALVQRPWFQRIWVLQEVALARDIIVMCGPVEMNGYAFISGLQSLEVLRTAHPKLQGLVQSAYYLIKDAVFRPSYRFNTRGTLSIGELIDMYHTRHASCLHDKVYALLGMCSDDPNTDALRPNYRLPWNKVFERVIKHIISPDISVKTWPDREAAAIRGKGYMLGIIKSVATPGSRYDRQEVKVLFRDTVEALYLYMTSGVQWLLQTPAEPIRAGDIVCLLHGASAPTIVRITNSGLSIIMSKVVPRHKVIHDTSKYVPQGPPSEASVLHDLVLQWDWAPTLDSLQEKNRATVPREPHNSQPSVSGYHCEDGLHDPTVLHDILTIAVPSRYSVLTSDLCGIGGALDGASAMKALLDQAGDILPITEDIVRRAADHHDLSADLLKTLFEHKGNTLPVTEQVVKAAAGNPDARFVMMLLFKQRGDSLPITEEVIKAAAGNTGYGGVLEILFKERGDTLVITENIVTAAAGNKMEGASIIQYLFEQRGESLPITEAVLIAAATNPGIDAPSPILETILEKRGGRLPLTEGVIKAVAANSSRIRASTLLQLLKQKRDDQQHRALDLSTMQRLFQNLTEIV
;
A
#
# COMPACT_ATOMS: atom_id res chain seq x y z
N MET A 1 33.93 84.70 -19.66
CA MET A 1 34.59 83.98 -20.78
C MET A 1 35.10 82.66 -20.22
N TRP A 2 34.31 81.59 -20.09
CA TRP A 2 33.49 80.88 -21.09
C TRP A 2 34.29 80.41 -22.33
N GLN A 3 34.52 79.09 -22.32
CA GLN A 3 34.56 78.14 -23.43
C GLN A 3 35.75 78.05 -24.41
N LYS A 4 36.00 76.77 -24.76
CA LYS A 4 36.84 76.18 -25.85
C LYS A 4 38.31 76.10 -25.47
N VAL A 5 38.89 74.91 -25.27
CA VAL A 5 39.13 73.83 -26.26
C VAL A 5 39.10 72.50 -25.47
N PHE A 6 38.36 71.44 -25.83
CA PHE A 6 38.86 70.29 -26.61
C PHE A 6 37.75 69.24 -26.80
N GLY A 7 37.62 68.75 -28.04
CA GLY A 7 37.51 67.33 -28.40
C GLY A 7 36.39 66.47 -27.81
N HIS A 8 35.38 66.19 -28.65
CA HIS A 8 34.49 65.04 -28.49
C HIS A 8 35.27 63.73 -28.50
N SER A 9 35.36 63.06 -27.35
CA SER A 9 35.56 61.60 -27.29
C SER A 9 34.20 60.96 -27.07
N GLN A 10 33.72 60.23 -28.08
CA GLN A 10 32.59 59.34 -27.93
C GLN A 10 32.95 58.28 -26.88
N ASN A 11 32.30 58.35 -25.72
CA ASN A 11 32.26 57.25 -24.76
C ASN A 11 31.52 56.06 -25.40
N LYS A 12 32.27 55.19 -26.09
CA LYS A 12 31.88 53.79 -26.26
C LYS A 12 31.72 53.19 -24.85
N PRO A 13 30.61 52.50 -24.54
CA PRO A 13 30.57 51.70 -23.32
C PRO A 13 31.66 50.63 -23.46
N MET A 14 32.71 50.69 -22.64
CA MET A 14 33.66 49.59 -22.52
C MET A 14 32.87 48.36 -22.08
N GLY A 15 32.67 47.40 -22.99
CA GLY A 15 32.07 46.12 -22.66
C GLY A 15 32.95 45.43 -21.61
N MET A 16 32.47 45.35 -20.37
CA MET A 16 33.14 44.54 -19.34
C MET A 16 33.25 43.10 -19.85
N SER A 17 34.46 42.55 -19.84
CA SER A 17 34.67 41.17 -20.27
C SER A 17 33.84 40.21 -19.41
N GLN A 18 33.17 39.25 -20.05
CA GLN A 18 32.40 38.22 -19.36
C GLN A 18 33.32 37.26 -18.61
N TYR A 19 32.89 36.80 -17.43
CA TYR A 19 33.62 35.80 -16.66
C TYR A 19 33.70 34.47 -17.42
N THR A 20 34.85 33.80 -17.34
CA THR A 20 35.11 32.48 -17.93
C THR A 20 35.69 31.55 -16.87
N TYR A 21 35.09 30.38 -16.69
CA TYR A 21 35.54 29.39 -15.72
C TYR A 21 36.94 28.87 -16.02
N ARG A 22 37.77 28.77 -14.99
CA ARG A 22 39.00 27.99 -15.03
C ARG A 22 38.67 26.53 -14.70
N PRO A 23 39.19 25.53 -15.44
CA PRO A 23 39.01 24.13 -15.07
C PRO A 23 39.47 23.87 -13.64
N LEU A 24 38.70 23.08 -12.89
CA LEU A 24 39.14 22.61 -11.57
C LEU A 24 40.44 21.81 -11.71
N GLY A 25 41.35 21.97 -10.75
CA GLY A 25 42.57 21.17 -10.69
C GLY A 25 42.29 19.66 -10.64
N LYS A 26 43.31 18.85 -10.95
CA LYS A 26 43.19 17.38 -10.83
C LYS A 26 42.89 16.98 -9.38
N GLY A 27 41.90 16.11 -9.18
CA GLY A 27 41.46 15.62 -7.86
C GLY A 27 39.96 15.36 -7.83
N THR A 28 39.52 14.39 -7.03
CA THR A 28 38.11 13.98 -6.95
C THR A 28 37.29 14.75 -5.93
N THR A 29 37.90 15.62 -5.13
CA THR A 29 37.27 16.33 -4.00
C THR A 29 37.40 17.86 -4.10
N LYS A 30 37.74 18.38 -5.28
CA LYS A 30 37.91 19.80 -5.52
C LYS A 30 36.57 20.45 -5.89
N ILE A 31 36.30 21.58 -5.26
CA ILE A 31 35.11 22.40 -5.47
C ILE A 31 35.52 23.87 -5.65
N ARG A 32 34.59 24.73 -6.08
CA ARG A 32 34.76 26.19 -5.99
C ARG A 32 33.93 26.74 -4.84
N LEU A 33 34.47 27.77 -4.16
CA LEU A 33 33.74 28.57 -3.18
C LEU A 33 33.69 30.02 -3.65
N LEU A 34 32.55 30.65 -3.45
CA LEU A 34 32.34 32.06 -3.70
C LEU A 34 32.72 32.85 -2.45
N ARG A 35 33.76 33.69 -2.55
CA ARG A 35 34.03 34.74 -1.56
C ARG A 35 33.14 35.93 -1.89
N LEU A 36 32.09 36.15 -1.11
CA LEU A 36 31.25 37.34 -1.20
C LEU A 36 31.93 38.50 -0.47
N LEU A 37 32.33 39.53 -1.19
CA LEU A 37 33.07 40.66 -0.64
C LEU A 37 32.14 41.62 0.12
N PRO A 38 32.65 42.29 1.17
CA PRO A 38 31.88 43.27 1.91
C PRO A 38 31.59 44.50 1.07
N HIS A 39 30.85 45.44 1.65
CA HIS A 39 30.42 46.66 0.97
C HIS A 39 30.38 47.84 1.93
N GLU A 40 30.80 49.01 1.46
CA GLU A 40 30.67 50.26 2.21
C GLU A 40 29.26 50.86 2.07
N ASN A 41 28.57 50.57 0.95
CA ASN A 41 27.24 51.07 0.64
C ASN A 41 26.31 49.94 0.16
N LYS A 42 25.14 49.77 0.81
CA LYS A 42 24.10 48.76 0.49
C LYS A 42 23.69 48.70 -0.98
N THR A 43 23.75 49.82 -1.70
CA THR A 43 23.41 49.89 -3.13
C THR A 43 24.58 49.59 -4.07
N ALA A 44 25.80 49.42 -3.54
CA ALA A 44 26.97 49.05 -4.34
C ALA A 44 26.75 47.71 -5.02
N ARG A 45 27.34 47.55 -6.21
CA ARG A 45 27.29 46.29 -6.98
C ARG A 45 27.86 45.14 -6.15
N VAL A 46 27.34 43.93 -6.37
CA VAL A 46 27.82 42.72 -5.70
C VAL A 46 29.15 42.32 -6.34
N GLU A 47 30.20 42.28 -5.53
CA GLU A 47 31.54 41.84 -5.92
C GLU A 47 31.91 40.55 -5.19
N CYS A 48 32.48 39.62 -5.94
CA CYS A 48 32.85 38.31 -5.46
C CYS A 48 34.19 37.87 -6.05
N GLU A 49 34.80 36.87 -5.42
CA GLU A 49 35.92 36.11 -5.98
C GLU A 49 35.56 34.62 -5.98
N LEU A 50 36.04 33.87 -6.97
CA LEU A 50 35.82 32.43 -7.04
C LEU A 50 37.12 31.68 -6.76
N ILE A 51 37.17 30.99 -5.62
CA ILE A 51 38.38 30.29 -5.17
C ILE A 51 38.22 28.78 -5.29
N GLU A 52 39.32 28.07 -5.60
CA GLU A 52 39.36 26.61 -5.54
C GLU A 52 39.53 26.16 -4.09
N TYR A 53 38.76 25.16 -3.68
CA TYR A 53 38.77 24.58 -2.35
C TYR A 53 38.83 23.06 -2.45
N THR A 54 39.61 22.42 -1.57
CA THR A 54 39.70 20.96 -1.50
C THR A 54 39.00 20.48 -0.23
N LEU A 55 38.03 19.59 -0.38
CA LEU A 55 37.35 18.94 0.75
C LEU A 55 38.29 17.90 1.38
N THR A 56 39.14 18.34 2.30
CA THR A 56 40.12 17.50 3.04
C THR A 56 39.45 16.74 4.19
N ASP A 57 39.98 15.58 4.57
CA ASP A 57 39.59 14.78 5.74
C ASP A 57 40.02 15.41 7.08
N SER A 58 39.64 16.66 7.33
CA SER A 58 39.81 17.29 8.64
C SER A 58 38.59 16.99 9.52
N ALA A 59 38.82 16.63 10.79
CA ALA A 59 37.80 16.22 11.76
C ALA A 59 36.80 17.33 12.21
N GLY A 60 36.56 18.36 11.38
CA GLY A 60 35.69 19.50 11.67
C GLY A 60 34.89 19.96 10.45
N GLN A 61 33.91 20.84 10.69
CA GLN A 61 33.13 21.48 9.61
C GLN A 61 34.00 22.42 8.78
N HIS A 62 33.77 22.44 7.47
CA HIS A 62 34.42 23.39 6.59
C HIS A 62 33.82 24.79 6.78
N PRO A 63 34.63 25.86 6.68
CA PRO A 63 34.24 27.22 7.09
C PRO A 63 33.30 27.94 6.10
N TYR A 64 32.65 27.22 5.18
CA TYR A 64 31.74 27.79 4.20
C TYR A 64 30.29 27.45 4.52
N GLU A 65 29.38 28.28 4.04
CA GLU A 65 27.94 28.08 4.13
C GLU A 65 27.40 27.65 2.76
N ALA A 66 26.49 26.69 2.71
CA ALA A 66 25.87 26.25 1.46
C ALA A 66 24.49 26.87 1.29
N LEU A 67 24.18 27.37 0.10
CA LEU A 67 22.88 27.98 -0.19
C LEU A 67 21.90 26.93 -0.76
N SER A 68 20.71 26.85 -0.16
CA SER A 68 19.56 26.10 -0.65
C SER A 68 18.48 27.09 -1.08
N TYR A 69 18.24 27.22 -2.38
CA TYR A 69 17.33 28.24 -2.92
C TYR A 69 16.66 27.80 -4.22
N VAL A 70 15.61 28.54 -4.62
CA VAL A 70 14.96 28.35 -5.92
C VAL A 70 15.68 29.20 -6.96
N TRP A 71 16.13 28.64 -8.08
CA TRP A 71 16.80 29.44 -9.12
C TRP A 71 15.89 30.58 -9.66
N GLY A 72 14.58 30.32 -9.72
CA GLY A 72 13.56 31.26 -10.20
C GLY A 72 13.30 31.12 -11.71
N ARG A 73 12.10 31.48 -12.16
CA ARG A 73 11.74 31.60 -13.59
C ARG A 73 11.14 32.99 -13.83
N GLY A 74 11.56 33.65 -14.90
CA GLY A 74 11.11 35.01 -15.25
C GLY A 74 11.89 36.11 -14.54
N GLY A 75 12.11 37.21 -15.26
CA GLY A 75 12.93 38.36 -14.84
C GLY A 75 14.23 38.48 -15.62
N GLU A 76 14.67 39.71 -15.87
CA GLU A 76 15.96 39.95 -16.53
C GLU A 76 17.12 39.56 -15.59
N PRO A 77 18.10 38.74 -16.05
CA PRO A 77 19.26 38.39 -15.25
C PRO A 77 20.00 39.62 -14.73
N GLN A 78 20.40 39.59 -13.47
CA GLN A 78 21.18 40.65 -12.83
C GLN A 78 22.68 40.37 -12.99
N SER A 79 23.49 41.41 -13.01
CA SER A 79 24.95 41.29 -13.16
C SER A 79 25.66 41.46 -11.83
N ILE A 80 26.52 40.52 -11.48
CA ILE A 80 27.51 40.61 -10.40
C ILE A 80 28.92 40.65 -11.00
N LEU A 81 29.93 40.98 -10.19
CA LEU A 81 31.33 40.89 -10.58
C LEU A 81 31.99 39.69 -9.90
N ILE A 82 32.62 38.82 -10.69
CA ILE A 82 33.48 37.73 -10.21
C ILE A 82 34.89 37.99 -10.74
N ASP A 83 35.87 38.15 -9.85
CA ASP A 83 37.26 38.49 -10.19
C ASP A 83 37.33 39.73 -11.14
N GLY A 84 36.49 40.74 -10.87
CA GLY A 84 36.37 41.96 -11.67
C GLY A 84 35.66 41.81 -13.02
N ARG A 85 35.10 40.63 -13.34
CA ARG A 85 34.43 40.34 -14.62
C ARG A 85 32.92 40.14 -14.43
N ALA A 86 32.14 40.53 -15.42
CA ALA A 86 30.68 40.44 -15.34
C ALA A 86 30.21 38.97 -15.39
N PHE A 87 29.34 38.60 -14.46
CA PHE A 87 28.67 37.30 -14.39
C PHE A 87 27.16 37.51 -14.18
N ARG A 88 26.32 36.79 -14.94
CA ARG A 88 24.86 36.93 -14.87
C ARG A 88 24.26 35.91 -13.91
N VAL A 89 23.43 36.38 -12.99
CA VAL A 89 22.69 35.58 -12.02
C VAL A 89 21.19 35.86 -12.13
N THR A 90 20.36 34.94 -11.64
CA THR A 90 18.91 35.18 -11.57
C THR A 90 18.60 36.27 -10.55
N GLN A 91 17.44 36.92 -10.69
CA GLN A 91 16.99 37.94 -9.73
C GLN A 91 16.91 37.39 -8.30
N ASN A 92 16.43 36.15 -8.13
CA ASN A 92 16.34 35.52 -6.81
C ASN A 92 17.73 35.28 -6.19
N LEU A 93 18.72 34.86 -6.99
CA LEU A 93 20.09 34.70 -6.51
C LEU A 93 20.75 36.04 -6.17
N HIS A 94 20.49 37.09 -6.97
CA HIS A 94 20.99 38.43 -6.68
C HIS A 94 20.43 38.98 -5.36
N ALA A 95 19.13 38.78 -5.12
CA ALA A 95 18.45 39.22 -3.90
C ALA A 95 19.07 38.59 -2.64
N VAL A 96 19.25 37.27 -2.63
CA VAL A 96 19.89 36.60 -1.49
C VAL A 96 21.37 36.99 -1.33
N LEU A 97 22.13 37.19 -2.42
CA LEU A 97 23.51 37.69 -2.32
C LEU A 97 23.58 39.07 -1.67
N LEU A 98 22.69 39.99 -2.04
CA LEU A 98 22.59 41.31 -1.38
C LEU A 98 22.23 41.17 0.10
N ARG A 99 21.35 40.23 0.44
CA ARG A 99 20.94 39.99 1.83
C ARG A 99 22.06 39.39 2.68
N LEU A 100 22.81 38.43 2.12
CA LEU A 100 23.90 37.76 2.81
C LEU A 100 25.14 38.65 2.93
N ARG A 101 25.32 39.63 2.04
CA ARG A 101 26.47 40.52 1.99
C ARG A 101 26.55 41.38 3.26
N ASN A 102 27.65 41.23 3.99
CA ASN A 102 27.92 42.01 5.20
C ASN A 102 28.67 43.32 4.87
N HIS A 103 28.59 44.32 5.75
CA HIS A 103 29.31 45.59 5.60
C HIS A 103 30.84 45.47 5.75
N SER A 104 31.33 44.53 6.58
CA SER A 104 32.76 44.43 6.92
C SER A 104 33.34 43.03 6.81
N VAL A 105 32.51 42.00 6.71
CA VAL A 105 32.95 40.59 6.77
C VAL A 105 32.76 39.89 5.44
N VAL A 106 33.83 39.26 4.96
CA VAL A 106 33.79 38.36 3.79
C VAL A 106 33.05 37.08 4.18
N ARG A 107 32.15 36.60 3.32
CA ARG A 107 31.49 35.29 3.49
C ARG A 107 31.96 34.29 2.47
N LEU A 108 32.15 33.05 2.90
CA LEU A 108 32.45 31.91 2.04
C LEU A 108 31.17 31.13 1.77
N LEU A 109 30.73 31.13 0.52
CA LEU A 109 29.48 30.50 0.11
C LEU A 109 29.73 29.41 -0.92
N TRP A 110 29.01 28.30 -0.82
CA TRP A 110 28.83 27.37 -1.92
C TRP A 110 27.43 27.56 -2.53
N ILE A 111 27.39 27.90 -3.81
CA ILE A 111 26.16 28.15 -4.56
C ILE A 111 26.27 27.39 -5.87
N ASP A 112 25.45 26.36 -6.07
CA ASP A 112 25.47 25.47 -7.23
C ASP A 112 25.53 26.21 -8.59
N ALA A 113 24.71 27.24 -8.76
CA ALA A 113 24.62 28.03 -10.00
C ALA A 113 25.90 28.84 -10.33
N ILE A 114 26.78 29.08 -9.35
CA ILE A 114 28.03 29.84 -9.53
C ILE A 114 29.25 28.94 -9.38
N CYS A 115 29.30 28.07 -8.36
CA CYS A 115 30.46 27.25 -8.05
C CYS A 115 30.67 26.11 -9.05
N ILE A 116 29.60 25.64 -9.71
CA ILE A 116 29.65 24.64 -10.76
C ILE A 116 29.59 25.33 -12.12
N ASN A 117 30.46 24.93 -13.05
CA ASN A 117 30.35 25.32 -14.44
C ASN A 117 29.15 24.61 -15.09
N GLN A 118 28.00 25.27 -15.07
CA GLN A 118 26.73 24.73 -15.57
C GLN A 118 26.73 24.39 -17.07
N LYS A 119 27.76 24.81 -17.82
CA LYS A 119 27.93 24.51 -19.26
C LYS A 119 28.82 23.29 -19.54
N ASP A 120 29.45 22.71 -18.52
CA ASP A 120 30.26 21.50 -18.63
C ASP A 120 29.57 20.33 -17.93
N ASP A 121 28.89 19.47 -18.69
CA ASP A 121 28.20 18.30 -18.16
C ASP A 121 29.12 17.34 -17.39
N ARG A 122 30.42 17.25 -17.75
CA ARG A 122 31.36 16.36 -17.04
C ARG A 122 31.66 16.93 -15.66
N GLU A 123 31.92 18.23 -15.59
CA GLU A 123 32.12 18.92 -14.32
C GLU A 123 30.84 18.84 -13.48
N LYS A 124 29.68 19.16 -14.06
CA LYS A 124 28.38 19.11 -13.39
C LYS A 124 28.09 17.73 -12.81
N SER A 125 28.20 16.67 -13.61
CA SER A 125 28.02 15.29 -13.15
C SER A 125 28.96 14.93 -12.00
N HIS A 126 30.22 15.36 -12.05
CA HIS A 126 31.19 15.12 -10.99
C HIS A 126 30.86 15.89 -9.71
N GLN A 127 30.51 17.17 -9.81
CA GLN A 127 30.14 18.00 -8.66
C GLN A 127 28.85 17.53 -7.98
N ILE A 128 27.88 17.00 -8.73
CA ILE A 128 26.65 16.42 -8.16
C ILE A 128 26.96 15.22 -7.26
N GLN A 129 27.94 14.38 -7.63
CA GLN A 129 28.40 13.30 -6.76
C GLN A 129 28.99 13.81 -5.45
N LEU A 130 29.57 15.03 -5.45
CA LEU A 130 30.13 15.67 -4.27
C LEU A 130 29.10 16.45 -3.44
N MET A 131 27.90 16.73 -3.96
CA MET A 131 26.89 17.50 -3.22
C MET A 131 26.57 16.89 -1.87
N ARG A 132 26.71 15.56 -1.70
CA ARG A 132 26.54 14.93 -0.40
C ARG A 132 27.51 15.49 0.64
N THR A 133 28.79 15.45 0.29
CA THR A 133 29.89 15.94 1.10
C THR A 133 29.80 17.46 1.29
N ILE A 134 29.43 18.19 0.23
CA ILE A 134 29.34 19.66 0.26
C ILE A 134 28.29 20.14 1.26
N TYR A 135 27.05 19.65 1.18
CA TYR A 135 26.00 20.07 2.13
C TYR A 135 26.20 19.46 3.53
N GLY A 136 26.75 18.25 3.61
CA GLY A 136 26.99 17.58 4.89
C GLY A 136 28.09 18.20 5.75
N GLU A 137 29.04 18.90 5.13
CA GLU A 137 30.22 19.45 5.79
C GLU A 137 30.33 20.96 5.77
N ALA A 138 29.39 21.62 5.12
CA ALA A 138 29.18 23.05 5.29
C ALA A 138 29.01 23.37 6.80
N TRP A 139 29.51 24.52 7.20
CA TRP A 139 29.27 25.10 8.52
C TRP A 139 27.76 25.18 8.82
N ARG A 140 27.00 25.60 7.79
CA ARG A 140 25.55 25.79 7.81
C ARG A 140 24.98 25.69 6.41
N VAL A 141 23.72 25.28 6.33
CA VAL A 141 22.89 25.41 5.13
C VAL A 141 21.88 26.53 5.31
N ILE A 142 21.87 27.47 4.36
CA ILE A 142 20.95 28.61 4.34
C ILE A 142 19.81 28.28 3.38
N VAL A 143 18.61 28.11 3.91
CA VAL A 143 17.37 27.94 3.14
C VAL A 143 16.79 29.31 2.83
N TRP A 144 16.82 29.72 1.57
CA TRP A 144 16.25 30.99 1.10
C TRP A 144 14.88 30.77 0.47
N LEU A 145 13.83 31.27 1.14
CA LEU A 145 12.44 31.18 0.70
C LEU A 145 12.02 32.32 -0.23
N GLY A 146 12.89 33.29 -0.52
CA GLY A 146 12.59 34.46 -1.34
C GLY A 146 12.44 35.74 -0.53
N GLU A 147 12.19 36.85 -1.23
CA GLU A 147 11.91 38.15 -0.62
C GLU A 147 10.61 38.15 0.20
N GLU A 148 10.43 39.22 0.99
CA GLU A 148 9.21 39.44 1.75
C GLU A 148 8.00 39.60 0.81
N ALA A 149 6.98 38.77 1.04
CA ALA A 149 5.72 38.77 0.29
C ALA A 149 4.68 37.96 1.08
N ASP A 150 3.39 38.17 0.80
CA ASP A 150 2.28 37.40 1.40
C ASP A 150 2.32 37.37 2.94
N GLN A 151 2.71 38.50 3.55
CA GLN A 151 2.85 38.66 4.99
C GLN A 151 3.84 37.65 5.63
N SER A 152 4.88 37.26 4.89
CA SER A 152 5.85 36.26 5.34
C SER A 152 6.57 36.62 6.65
N SER A 153 6.82 37.90 6.92
CA SER A 153 7.46 38.34 8.16
C SER A 153 6.55 38.10 9.38
N GLU A 154 5.26 38.41 9.24
CA GLU A 154 4.25 38.16 10.27
C GLU A 154 4.04 36.66 10.48
N ALA A 155 4.02 35.87 9.39
CA ALA A 155 3.97 34.41 9.45
C ALA A 155 5.17 33.83 10.20
N LEU A 156 6.39 34.26 9.86
CA LEU A 156 7.60 33.79 10.56
C LEU A 156 7.60 34.20 12.03
N GLU A 157 7.16 35.40 12.38
CA GLU A 157 7.06 35.81 13.78
C GLU A 157 6.02 34.97 14.56
N ALA A 158 4.88 34.64 13.94
CA ALA A 158 3.89 33.74 14.53
C ALA A 158 4.44 32.32 14.72
N ILE A 159 5.16 31.79 13.73
CA ILE A 159 5.86 30.50 13.81
C ILE A 159 6.88 30.51 14.94
N ARG A 160 7.66 31.59 15.10
CA ARG A 160 8.65 31.75 16.18
C ARG A 160 8.00 31.64 17.54
N LYS A 161 6.94 32.43 17.79
CA LYS A 161 6.19 32.43 19.05
C LYS A 161 5.62 31.05 19.36
N ALA A 162 5.00 30.41 18.36
CA ALA A 162 4.43 29.07 18.52
C ALA A 162 5.47 27.97 18.81
N ALA A 163 6.72 28.17 18.37
CA ALA A 163 7.83 27.25 18.67
C ALA A 163 8.35 27.42 20.10
N GLU A 164 8.45 28.67 20.59
CA GLU A 164 8.87 28.98 21.96
C GLU A 164 7.86 28.42 22.97
N ASP A 165 6.59 28.66 22.70
CA ASP A 165 5.45 28.19 23.47
C ASP A 165 5.40 26.66 23.64
N ALA A 166 5.73 25.91 22.58
CA ALA A 166 5.77 24.45 22.61
C ALA A 166 6.96 23.88 23.38
N SER A 167 7.99 24.70 23.65
CA SER A 167 9.20 24.27 24.39
C SER A 167 9.06 24.35 25.92
N VAL A 168 7.96 24.93 26.42
CA VAL A 168 7.80 25.28 27.85
C VAL A 168 6.89 24.31 28.64
N ASP A 169 6.07 23.46 27.99
CA ASP A 169 5.12 22.56 28.68
C ASP A 169 5.35 21.07 28.36
N ASP A 170 5.71 20.28 29.40
CA ASP A 170 5.84 18.81 29.38
C ASP A 170 4.48 18.08 29.53
N LEU A 171 3.39 18.75 29.13
CA LEU A 171 2.04 18.18 29.07
C LEU A 171 1.34 18.78 27.84
N PRO A 172 0.52 18.01 27.10
CA PRO A 172 -0.33 18.55 26.05
C PRO A 172 -1.45 19.36 26.70
N LYS A 173 -1.14 20.56 27.23
CA LYS A 173 -2.13 21.62 27.28
C LYS A 173 -2.38 21.95 25.83
N SER A 174 -3.56 21.55 25.36
CA SER A 174 -4.15 22.15 24.18
C SER A 174 -3.90 23.65 24.29
N TYR A 175 -3.03 24.19 23.44
CA TYR A 175 -3.27 25.53 22.94
C TYR A 175 -4.74 25.55 22.61
N SER A 176 -5.48 26.38 23.36
CA SER A 176 -6.91 26.51 23.26
C SER A 176 -7.28 26.37 21.80
N ARG A 177 -8.12 25.38 21.48
CA ARG A 177 -8.55 25.10 20.12
C ARG A 177 -9.15 26.36 19.43
N ASP A 178 -9.45 27.37 20.25
CA ASP A 178 -10.00 28.69 19.96
C ASP A 178 -9.02 29.86 20.31
N SER A 179 -7.71 29.74 20.04
CA SER A 179 -6.81 30.91 20.08
C SER A 179 -7.03 31.79 18.84
N PRO A 180 -7.49 33.05 18.98
CA PRO A 180 -7.73 33.94 17.84
C PRO A 180 -6.47 34.25 17.02
N ASP A 181 -5.29 34.11 17.62
CA ASP A 181 -4.01 34.34 16.93
C ASP A 181 -3.67 33.20 15.96
N ARG A 182 -4.11 31.97 16.22
CA ARG A 182 -3.85 30.84 15.33
C ARG A 182 -4.63 30.96 14.02
N GLU A 183 -5.94 31.24 14.08
CA GLU A 183 -6.76 31.43 12.89
C GLU A 183 -6.28 32.63 12.07
N LYS A 184 -5.85 33.69 12.75
CA LYS A 184 -5.32 34.91 12.12
C LYS A 184 -4.04 34.66 11.30
N HIS A 185 -3.12 33.84 11.79
CA HIS A 185 -1.81 33.64 11.15
C HIS A 185 -1.72 32.40 10.25
N LEU A 186 -2.76 31.58 10.21
CA LEU A 186 -2.80 30.38 9.37
C LEU A 186 -2.68 30.67 7.86
N PRO A 187 -3.40 31.65 7.27
CA PRO A 187 -3.32 31.91 5.83
C PRO A 187 -1.92 32.31 5.34
N SER A 188 -1.23 33.19 6.06
CA SER A 188 0.12 33.63 5.71
C SER A 188 1.16 32.53 5.95
N SER A 189 0.98 31.71 6.98
CA SER A 189 1.80 30.51 7.20
C SER A 189 1.62 29.45 6.10
N LEU A 190 0.39 29.27 5.61
CA LEU A 190 0.10 28.42 4.45
C LEU A 190 0.74 28.96 3.17
N ALA A 191 0.64 30.27 2.90
CA ALA A 191 1.28 30.90 1.75
C ALA A 191 2.81 30.72 1.78
N LEU A 192 3.42 30.79 2.96
CA LEU A 192 4.86 30.58 3.14
C LEU A 192 5.31 29.16 2.75
N VAL A 193 4.57 28.13 3.16
CA VAL A 193 4.90 26.73 2.83
C VAL A 193 4.49 26.32 1.40
N GLN A 194 3.65 27.12 0.74
CA GLN A 194 3.32 26.96 -0.69
C GLN A 194 4.44 27.45 -1.61
N ARG A 195 5.42 28.19 -1.09
CA ARG A 195 6.51 28.75 -1.90
C ARG A 195 7.27 27.65 -2.66
N PRO A 196 7.80 27.94 -3.88
CA PRO A 196 8.36 26.93 -4.77
C PRO A 196 9.51 26.10 -4.19
N TRP A 197 10.18 26.59 -3.14
CA TRP A 197 11.26 25.87 -2.47
C TRP A 197 10.80 24.49 -1.97
N PHE A 198 9.64 24.41 -1.30
CA PHE A 198 9.10 23.16 -0.75
C PHE A 198 8.75 22.12 -1.83
N GLN A 199 8.57 22.57 -3.07
CA GLN A 199 8.14 21.71 -4.18
C GLN A 199 9.32 21.11 -4.95
N ARG A 200 10.53 21.64 -4.81
CA ARG A 200 11.71 21.15 -5.55
C ARG A 200 12.20 19.82 -4.99
N ILE A 201 12.78 18.98 -5.85
CA ILE A 201 13.39 17.72 -5.40
C ILE A 201 14.79 17.92 -4.79
N TRP A 202 15.59 18.84 -5.36
CA TRP A 202 16.95 19.14 -4.91
C TRP A 202 17.04 19.50 -3.43
N VAL A 203 16.06 20.24 -2.91
CA VAL A 203 16.05 20.71 -1.51
C VAL A 203 16.11 19.56 -0.51
N LEU A 204 15.62 18.36 -0.88
CA LEU A 204 15.64 17.20 -0.01
C LEU A 204 17.06 16.84 0.40
N GLN A 205 17.96 16.63 -0.56
CA GLN A 205 19.35 16.31 -0.27
C GLN A 205 20.06 17.47 0.45
N GLU A 206 19.76 18.71 0.07
CA GLU A 206 20.37 19.90 0.65
C GLU A 206 20.08 20.02 2.16
N VAL A 207 18.85 19.74 2.59
CA VAL A 207 18.47 19.78 4.01
C VAL A 207 18.61 18.44 4.72
N ALA A 208 18.62 17.30 4.02
CA ALA A 208 18.83 15.97 4.60
C ALA A 208 20.26 15.74 5.10
N LEU A 209 21.20 16.56 4.63
CA LEU A 209 22.61 16.41 4.94
C LEU A 209 23.14 17.51 5.86
N ALA A 210 22.50 18.67 5.85
CA ALA A 210 22.85 19.82 6.67
C ALA A 210 22.92 19.47 8.17
N ARG A 211 23.95 19.92 8.88
CA ARG A 211 24.01 19.77 10.36
C ARG A 211 23.36 20.94 11.09
N ASP A 212 23.42 22.13 10.49
CA ASP A 212 22.83 23.35 10.98
C ASP A 212 22.09 24.04 9.82
N ILE A 213 20.82 24.41 10.06
CA ILE A 213 19.94 24.99 9.05
C ILE A 213 19.39 26.31 9.56
N ILE A 214 19.52 27.35 8.73
CA ILE A 214 18.80 28.62 8.91
C ILE A 214 17.81 28.78 7.76
N VAL A 215 16.57 29.11 8.09
CA VAL A 215 15.53 29.50 7.16
C VAL A 215 15.47 31.02 7.09
N MET A 216 15.58 31.56 5.88
CA MET A 216 15.56 32.99 5.58
C MET A 216 14.41 33.32 4.64
N CYS A 217 13.68 34.39 4.92
CA CYS A 217 12.66 34.95 4.05
C CYS A 217 12.68 36.48 4.17
N GLY A 218 12.97 37.18 3.09
CA GLY A 218 13.20 38.61 3.10
C GLY A 218 14.22 38.97 4.19
N PRO A 219 13.85 39.83 5.17
CA PRO A 219 14.77 40.21 6.22
C PRO A 219 14.87 39.25 7.40
N VAL A 220 13.94 38.32 7.54
CA VAL A 220 13.81 37.49 8.74
C VAL A 220 14.65 36.22 8.59
N GLU A 221 15.36 35.87 9.66
CA GLU A 221 16.15 34.64 9.78
C GLU A 221 15.66 33.83 10.98
N MET A 222 15.56 32.51 10.82
CA MET A 222 15.07 31.61 11.85
C MET A 222 15.83 30.29 11.84
N ASN A 223 16.09 29.72 13.01
CA ASN A 223 16.63 28.36 13.11
C ASN A 223 15.66 27.33 12.52
N GLY A 224 16.16 26.38 11.74
CA GLY A 224 15.33 25.39 11.04
C GLY A 224 14.48 24.52 11.98
N TYR A 225 15.00 24.15 13.15
CA TYR A 225 14.24 23.39 14.15
C TYR A 225 13.09 24.21 14.73
N ALA A 226 13.33 25.49 15.04
CA ALA A 226 12.29 26.42 15.49
C ALA A 226 11.20 26.62 14.42
N PHE A 227 11.60 26.80 13.16
CA PHE A 227 10.68 26.95 12.02
C PHE A 227 9.72 25.76 11.90
N ILE A 228 10.27 24.55 11.90
CA ILE A 228 9.51 23.30 11.78
C ILE A 228 8.63 23.05 13.01
N SER A 229 9.14 23.30 14.22
CA SER A 229 8.37 23.15 15.46
C SER A 229 7.18 24.11 15.50
N GLY A 230 7.38 25.38 15.12
CA GLY A 230 6.31 26.37 15.06
C GLY A 230 5.23 26.05 14.01
N LEU A 231 5.62 25.54 12.83
CA LEU A 231 4.67 25.05 11.82
C LEU A 231 3.79 23.90 12.36
N GLN A 232 4.37 23.02 13.19
CA GLN A 232 3.63 21.94 13.85
C GLN A 232 2.65 22.50 14.89
N SER A 233 3.09 23.41 15.76
CA SER A 233 2.26 24.03 16.81
C SER A 233 1.08 24.81 16.24
N LEU A 234 1.27 25.49 15.11
CA LEU A 234 0.19 26.19 14.39
C LEU A 234 -0.73 25.25 13.60
N GLU A 235 -0.40 23.95 13.55
CA GLU A 235 -1.05 22.90 12.75
C GLU A 235 -1.25 23.30 11.28
N VAL A 236 -0.29 24.04 10.70
CA VAL A 236 -0.36 24.54 9.31
C VAL A 236 -0.58 23.39 8.33
N LEU A 237 0.03 22.23 8.60
CA LEU A 237 -0.06 21.05 7.75
C LEU A 237 -1.37 20.27 7.89
N ARG A 238 -2.12 20.44 8.99
CA ARG A 238 -3.43 19.77 9.15
C ARG A 238 -4.51 20.40 8.27
N THR A 239 -4.36 21.69 7.96
CA THR A 239 -5.33 22.45 7.15
C THR A 239 -4.90 22.56 5.68
N ALA A 240 -3.65 22.18 5.37
CA ALA A 240 -3.14 22.14 4.01
C ALA A 240 -3.81 21.05 3.16
N HIS A 241 -3.87 21.28 1.85
CA HIS A 241 -4.28 20.24 0.89
C HIS A 241 -3.32 19.02 0.98
N PRO A 242 -3.78 17.76 0.88
CA PRO A 242 -2.96 16.56 1.08
C PRO A 242 -1.64 16.54 0.28
N LYS A 243 -1.67 17.01 -0.97
CA LYS A 243 -0.45 17.14 -1.81
C LYS A 243 0.59 18.08 -1.20
N LEU A 244 0.17 19.26 -0.72
CA LEU A 244 1.06 20.21 -0.07
C LEU A 244 1.57 19.66 1.27
N GLN A 245 0.69 19.01 2.02
CA GLN A 245 1.06 18.32 3.26
C GLN A 245 2.20 17.34 3.02
N GLY A 246 2.12 16.45 2.03
CA GLY A 246 3.19 15.50 1.70
C GLY A 246 4.53 16.16 1.35
N LEU A 247 4.51 17.24 0.56
CA LEU A 247 5.70 18.00 0.17
C LEU A 247 6.39 18.66 1.38
N VAL A 248 5.62 19.31 2.25
CA VAL A 248 6.18 20.00 3.41
C VAL A 248 6.60 19.01 4.48
N GLN A 249 5.85 17.93 4.69
CA GLN A 249 6.12 16.91 5.70
C GLN A 249 7.47 16.21 5.47
N SER A 250 7.88 15.98 4.21
CA SER A 250 9.21 15.40 3.99
C SER A 250 10.34 16.36 4.36
N ALA A 251 10.23 17.63 3.97
CA ALA A 251 11.21 18.64 4.35
C ALA A 251 11.23 18.87 5.87
N TYR A 252 10.06 18.82 6.51
CA TYR A 252 9.88 18.93 7.95
C TYR A 252 10.77 17.93 8.70
N TYR A 253 10.71 16.64 8.38
CA TYR A 253 11.48 15.63 9.11
C TYR A 253 12.97 15.73 8.83
N LEU A 254 13.35 15.99 7.58
CA LEU A 254 14.74 16.19 7.22
C LEU A 254 15.35 17.41 7.93
N ILE A 255 14.60 18.50 8.13
CA ILE A 255 15.07 19.66 8.89
C ILE A 255 15.09 19.34 10.39
N LYS A 256 14.06 18.69 10.93
CA LYS A 256 13.95 18.34 12.35
C LYS A 256 15.10 17.46 12.82
N ASP A 257 15.48 16.48 12.00
CA ASP A 257 16.52 15.51 12.33
C ASP A 257 17.95 16.07 12.18
N ALA A 258 18.10 17.27 11.62
CA ALA A 258 19.41 17.89 11.40
C ALA A 258 20.24 18.02 12.69
N VAL A 259 19.58 18.36 13.81
CA VAL A 259 20.21 18.56 15.14
C VAL A 259 20.84 17.27 15.68
N PHE A 260 20.36 16.10 15.27
CA PHE A 260 20.87 14.81 15.73
C PHE A 260 22.00 14.25 14.85
N ARG A 261 22.40 14.96 13.79
CA ARG A 261 23.45 14.48 12.87
C ARG A 261 24.83 14.63 13.49
N PRO A 262 25.69 13.60 13.43
CA PRO A 262 27.02 13.65 14.04
C PRO A 262 27.92 14.69 13.36
N SER A 263 28.74 15.36 14.17
CA SER A 263 29.70 16.40 13.73
C SER A 263 30.98 15.86 13.08
N TYR A 264 31.25 14.56 13.19
CA TYR A 264 32.38 13.89 12.53
C TYR A 264 31.94 13.21 11.23
N ARG A 265 32.85 13.08 10.24
CA ARG A 265 32.59 12.33 9.00
C ARG A 265 32.27 10.87 9.36
N PHE A 266 31.00 10.50 9.27
CA PHE A 266 30.62 9.09 9.24
C PHE A 266 30.49 8.70 7.77
N ASN A 267 31.27 7.71 7.35
CA ASN A 267 31.23 7.16 5.99
C ASN A 267 29.96 6.34 5.72
N THR A 268 28.92 6.52 6.53
CA THR A 268 27.64 5.84 6.37
C THR A 268 26.89 6.48 5.21
N ARG A 269 26.60 5.65 4.21
CA ARG A 269 25.64 5.95 3.16
C ARG A 269 24.27 6.24 3.77
N GLY A 270 23.33 6.68 2.95
CA GLY A 270 21.95 6.84 3.42
C GLY A 270 21.39 5.54 4.00
N THR A 271 20.23 5.62 4.65
CA THR A 271 19.54 4.43 5.18
C THR A 271 18.42 3.94 4.26
N LEU A 272 18.15 4.67 3.17
CA LEU A 272 17.08 4.39 2.21
C LEU A 272 17.69 4.04 0.84
N SER A 273 17.18 2.99 0.21
CA SER A 273 17.56 2.64 -1.17
C SER A 273 17.05 3.68 -2.18
N ILE A 274 17.58 3.68 -3.41
CA ILE A 274 17.11 4.63 -4.43
C ILE A 274 15.63 4.41 -4.78
N GLY A 275 15.15 3.15 -4.74
CA GLY A 275 13.75 2.81 -4.98
C GLY A 275 12.82 3.45 -3.95
N GLU A 276 13.14 3.30 -2.66
CA GLU A 276 12.35 3.94 -1.59
C GLU A 276 12.33 5.48 -1.73
N LEU A 277 13.48 6.09 -2.02
CA LEU A 277 13.56 7.55 -2.19
C LEU A 277 12.73 8.04 -3.39
N ILE A 278 12.75 7.31 -4.50
CA ILE A 278 11.94 7.64 -5.68
C ILE A 278 10.46 7.46 -5.36
N ASP A 279 10.07 6.34 -4.73
CA ASP A 279 8.68 6.08 -4.32
C ASP A 279 8.15 7.23 -3.43
N MET A 280 8.98 7.76 -2.52
CA MET A 280 8.62 8.87 -1.65
C MET A 280 8.56 10.23 -2.35
N TYR A 281 9.41 10.51 -3.34
CA TYR A 281 9.73 11.88 -3.74
C TYR A 281 9.59 12.20 -5.24
N HIS A 282 9.26 11.22 -6.09
CA HIS A 282 9.17 11.43 -7.54
C HIS A 282 8.16 12.51 -7.96
N THR A 283 7.14 12.83 -7.14
CA THR A 283 6.14 13.87 -7.43
C THR A 283 6.68 15.31 -7.31
N ARG A 284 7.89 15.50 -6.76
CA ARG A 284 8.52 16.82 -6.61
C ARG A 284 8.97 17.40 -7.95
N HIS A 285 8.98 18.71 -8.06
CA HIS A 285 9.39 19.41 -9.26
C HIS A 285 10.90 19.35 -9.49
N ALA A 286 11.25 19.10 -10.74
CA ALA A 286 12.61 19.11 -11.26
C ALA A 286 12.65 19.96 -12.53
N SER A 287 13.72 20.74 -12.72
CA SER A 287 13.89 21.52 -13.95
C SER A 287 14.30 20.65 -15.14
N CYS A 288 14.98 19.54 -14.86
CA CYS A 288 15.39 18.51 -15.80
C CYS A 288 14.96 17.15 -15.23
N LEU A 289 14.44 16.25 -16.06
CA LEU A 289 13.91 14.97 -15.60
C LEU A 289 14.97 14.10 -14.89
N HIS A 290 16.23 14.15 -15.33
CA HIS A 290 17.35 13.47 -14.67
C HIS A 290 17.46 13.78 -13.18
N ASP A 291 17.12 15.01 -12.78
CA ASP A 291 17.21 15.45 -11.40
C ASP A 291 16.20 14.72 -10.50
N LYS A 292 15.15 14.10 -11.05
CA LYS A 292 14.23 13.22 -10.29
C LYS A 292 14.95 12.05 -9.64
N VAL A 293 16.09 11.64 -10.20
CA VAL A 293 16.95 10.58 -9.67
C VAL A 293 18.18 11.19 -9.00
N TYR A 294 18.89 12.09 -9.69
CA TYR A 294 20.20 12.55 -9.24
C TYR A 294 20.15 13.39 -7.95
N ALA A 295 19.05 14.10 -7.69
CA ALA A 295 18.84 14.83 -6.45
C ALA A 295 18.64 13.94 -5.21
N LEU A 296 18.45 12.64 -5.40
CA LEU A 296 18.22 11.67 -4.31
C LEU A 296 19.49 10.89 -3.95
N LEU A 297 20.53 10.92 -4.82
CA LEU A 297 21.75 10.13 -4.65
C LEU A 297 22.49 10.46 -3.35
N GLY A 298 22.49 11.72 -2.93
CA GLY A 298 23.12 12.12 -1.68
C GLY A 298 22.40 11.61 -0.43
N MET A 299 21.18 11.08 -0.54
CA MET A 299 20.45 10.43 0.56
C MET A 299 20.39 8.91 0.42
N CYS A 300 20.91 8.36 -0.68
CA CYS A 300 20.79 6.96 -1.04
C CYS A 300 21.78 6.06 -0.26
N SER A 301 21.37 4.83 0.04
CA SER A 301 22.18 3.75 0.62
C SER A 301 22.92 2.91 -0.44
N ASP A 302 22.38 2.87 -1.67
CA ASP A 302 22.91 2.07 -2.77
C ASP A 302 24.30 2.55 -3.21
N ASP A 303 25.02 1.73 -3.96
CA ASP A 303 26.34 2.09 -4.47
C ASP A 303 26.27 3.14 -5.59
N PRO A 304 26.76 4.38 -5.35
CA PRO A 304 26.69 5.46 -6.33
C PRO A 304 27.63 5.24 -7.54
N ASN A 305 28.53 4.24 -7.46
CA ASN A 305 29.46 3.91 -8.53
C ASN A 305 28.88 2.97 -9.59
N THR A 306 27.65 2.47 -9.40
CA THR A 306 26.96 1.70 -10.43
C THR A 306 26.67 2.56 -11.66
N ASP A 307 26.70 1.94 -12.84
CA ASP A 307 26.38 2.64 -14.11
C ASP A 307 24.94 3.15 -14.18
N ALA A 308 24.06 2.64 -13.32
CA ALA A 308 22.67 3.09 -13.19
C ALA A 308 22.54 4.38 -12.37
N LEU A 309 23.37 4.55 -11.33
CA LEU A 309 23.26 5.67 -10.38
C LEU A 309 24.31 6.76 -10.59
N ARG A 310 25.27 6.56 -11.49
CA ARG A 310 26.26 7.59 -11.84
C ARG A 310 25.62 8.73 -12.67
N PRO A 311 25.69 10.00 -12.21
CA PRO A 311 25.11 11.13 -12.94
C PRO A 311 25.69 11.28 -14.36
N ASN A 312 24.83 11.33 -15.37
CA ASN A 312 25.23 11.54 -16.76
C ASN A 312 24.15 12.27 -17.56
N TYR A 313 24.24 13.59 -17.62
CA TYR A 313 23.31 14.44 -18.38
C TYR A 313 23.40 14.28 -19.89
N ARG A 314 24.41 13.57 -20.41
CA ARG A 314 24.54 13.28 -21.85
C ARG A 314 23.69 12.08 -22.29
N LEU A 315 23.26 11.24 -21.35
CA LEU A 315 22.34 10.15 -21.66
C LEU A 315 20.91 10.69 -21.75
N PRO A 316 20.10 10.29 -22.74
CA PRO A 316 18.68 10.59 -22.76
C PRO A 316 17.96 10.11 -21.49
N TRP A 317 16.98 10.88 -21.01
CA TRP A 317 16.23 10.59 -19.78
C TRP A 317 15.67 9.16 -19.76
N ASN A 318 15.03 8.73 -20.85
CA ASN A 318 14.41 7.41 -20.95
C ASN A 318 15.42 6.27 -20.71
N LYS A 319 16.69 6.44 -21.10
CA LYS A 319 17.76 5.47 -20.84
C LYS A 319 18.27 5.51 -19.41
N VAL A 320 18.32 6.68 -18.80
CA VAL A 320 18.60 6.79 -17.36
C VAL A 320 17.50 6.10 -16.56
N PHE A 321 16.24 6.37 -16.90
CA PHE A 321 15.10 5.78 -16.21
C PHE A 321 15.04 4.26 -16.36
N GLU A 322 15.28 3.74 -17.57
CA GLU A 322 15.38 2.28 -17.83
C GLU A 322 16.42 1.61 -16.93
N ARG A 323 17.62 2.21 -16.83
CA ARG A 323 18.72 1.67 -16.00
C ARG A 323 18.37 1.68 -14.52
N VAL A 324 17.77 2.77 -14.04
CA VAL A 324 17.36 2.92 -12.64
C VAL A 324 16.27 1.91 -12.27
N ILE A 325 15.28 1.69 -13.13
CA ILE A 325 14.22 0.69 -12.90
C ILE A 325 14.81 -0.71 -12.79
N LYS A 326 15.71 -1.09 -13.71
CA LYS A 326 16.41 -2.39 -13.67
C LYS A 326 17.28 -2.55 -12.42
N HIS A 327 17.90 -1.47 -11.94
CA HIS A 327 18.67 -1.47 -10.68
C HIS A 327 17.76 -1.63 -9.45
N ILE A 328 16.58 -1.02 -9.45
CA ILE A 328 15.64 -1.07 -8.31
C ILE A 328 14.97 -2.45 -8.19
N ILE A 329 14.44 -2.95 -9.31
CA ILE A 329 13.58 -4.13 -9.35
C ILE A 329 14.42 -5.37 -9.65
N SER A 330 14.89 -5.52 -10.89
CA SER A 330 15.68 -6.67 -11.35
C SER A 330 16.29 -6.37 -12.73
N PRO A 331 17.50 -6.85 -13.03
CA PRO A 331 18.09 -6.72 -14.37
C PRO A 331 17.36 -7.55 -15.43
N ASP A 332 16.62 -8.58 -15.03
CA ASP A 332 16.00 -9.58 -15.93
C ASP A 332 14.66 -9.13 -16.52
N ILE A 333 14.09 -8.01 -16.04
CA ILE A 333 12.82 -7.48 -16.53
C ILE A 333 13.00 -6.69 -17.83
N SER A 334 11.95 -6.69 -18.66
CA SER A 334 11.87 -5.82 -19.82
C SER A 334 11.23 -4.49 -19.42
N VAL A 335 11.90 -3.37 -19.75
CA VAL A 335 11.42 -2.03 -19.40
C VAL A 335 11.28 -1.19 -20.67
N LYS A 336 10.09 -0.63 -20.89
CA LYS A 336 9.80 0.33 -21.96
C LYS A 336 9.61 1.71 -21.33
N THR A 337 10.39 2.69 -21.78
CA THR A 337 10.37 4.08 -21.31
C THR A 337 10.30 5.04 -22.50
N TRP A 338 9.90 6.29 -22.26
CA TRP A 338 9.72 7.31 -23.30
C TRP A 338 10.55 8.57 -23.03
N PRO A 339 11.10 9.23 -24.06
CA PRO A 339 11.93 10.44 -23.88
C PRO A 339 11.19 11.64 -23.27
N ASP A 340 9.89 11.72 -23.51
CA ASP A 340 9.00 12.84 -23.22
C ASP A 340 8.03 12.56 -22.06
N ARG A 341 8.16 11.41 -21.39
CA ARG A 341 7.26 11.00 -20.29
C ARG A 341 8.03 10.56 -19.06
N GLU A 342 7.45 10.83 -17.90
CA GLU A 342 7.88 10.29 -16.61
C GLU A 342 7.15 8.95 -16.34
N ALA A 343 7.17 8.03 -17.31
CA ALA A 343 6.42 6.78 -17.22
C ALA A 343 7.24 5.59 -17.73
N ALA A 344 6.93 4.41 -17.21
CA ALA A 344 7.51 3.14 -17.66
C ALA A 344 6.48 2.01 -17.67
N ALA A 345 6.60 1.13 -18.66
CA ALA A 345 5.93 -0.17 -18.66
C ALA A 345 6.97 -1.27 -18.41
N ILE A 346 6.76 -2.05 -17.36
CA ILE A 346 7.66 -3.08 -16.85
C ILE A 346 7.02 -4.44 -17.10
N ARG A 347 7.71 -5.33 -17.82
CA ARG A 347 7.25 -6.68 -18.12
C ARG A 347 8.20 -7.70 -17.53
N GLY A 348 7.66 -8.69 -16.84
CA GLY A 348 8.44 -9.78 -16.27
C GLY A 348 7.53 -10.83 -15.65
N LYS A 349 8.09 -12.02 -15.42
CA LYS A 349 7.37 -13.06 -14.71
C LYS A 349 7.29 -12.72 -13.22
N GLY A 350 6.19 -13.03 -12.55
CA GLY A 350 6.06 -12.75 -11.12
C GLY A 350 4.93 -13.50 -10.44
N TYR A 351 4.90 -13.40 -9.11
CA TYR A 351 3.95 -14.09 -8.24
C TYR A 351 3.08 -13.09 -7.49
N MET A 352 1.81 -13.42 -7.32
CA MET A 352 0.89 -12.68 -6.45
C MET A 352 1.01 -13.22 -5.02
N LEU A 353 1.59 -12.42 -4.13
CA LEU A 353 1.95 -12.83 -2.78
C LEU A 353 0.86 -12.53 -1.75
N GLY A 354 0.19 -11.39 -1.86
CA GLY A 354 -0.75 -10.95 -0.85
C GLY A 354 -1.52 -9.68 -1.19
N ILE A 355 -2.41 -9.29 -0.28
CA ILE A 355 -3.25 -8.09 -0.38
C ILE A 355 -3.06 -7.25 0.88
N ILE A 356 -2.97 -5.93 0.73
CA ILE A 356 -2.94 -4.99 1.84
C ILE A 356 -4.32 -4.96 2.50
N LYS A 357 -4.39 -5.36 3.78
CA LYS A 357 -5.62 -5.37 4.59
C LYS A 357 -5.94 -3.99 5.14
N SER A 358 -4.95 -3.36 5.74
CA SER A 358 -5.13 -2.08 6.43
C SER A 358 -3.83 -1.30 6.45
N VAL A 359 -3.96 0.02 6.42
CA VAL A 359 -2.85 0.96 6.54
C VAL A 359 -3.17 1.92 7.68
N ALA A 360 -2.21 2.12 8.59
CA ALA A 360 -2.30 3.06 9.68
C ALA A 360 -1.04 3.93 9.71
N THR A 361 -1.17 5.21 10.07
CA THR A 361 -0.01 6.09 10.22
C THR A 361 0.38 6.16 11.70
N PRO A 362 1.57 5.66 12.11
CA PRO A 362 1.98 5.64 13.51
C PRO A 362 2.34 7.04 14.02
N GLY A 363 1.40 7.67 14.74
CA GLY A 363 1.64 8.84 15.59
C GLY A 363 2.48 9.96 14.94
N SER A 364 3.47 10.48 15.67
CA SER A 364 4.27 11.67 15.30
C SER A 364 5.26 11.51 14.14
N ARG A 365 5.32 10.34 13.50
CA ARG A 365 6.22 10.01 12.36
C ARG A 365 5.41 9.64 11.10
N TYR A 366 4.92 10.66 10.40
CA TYR A 366 4.13 10.57 9.16
C TYR A 366 4.94 10.13 7.93
N ASP A 367 6.27 10.06 8.02
CA ASP A 367 7.14 9.49 6.98
C ASP A 367 7.03 7.96 6.90
N ARG A 368 6.38 7.33 7.90
CA ARG A 368 6.18 5.89 7.95
C ARG A 368 4.70 5.56 8.03
N GLN A 369 4.39 4.33 7.64
CA GLN A 369 3.06 3.75 7.72
C GLN A 369 3.18 2.29 8.13
N GLU A 370 2.22 1.87 8.93
CA GLU A 370 2.06 0.51 9.42
C GLU A 370 1.05 -0.19 8.51
N VAL A 371 1.52 -1.21 7.80
CA VAL A 371 0.79 -1.89 6.74
C VAL A 371 0.60 -3.34 7.16
N LYS A 372 -0.65 -3.80 7.21
CA LYS A 372 -0.97 -5.21 7.46
C LYS A 372 -1.26 -5.90 6.13
N VAL A 373 -0.63 -7.05 5.91
CA VAL A 373 -0.76 -7.82 4.68
C VAL A 373 -1.43 -9.17 4.96
N LEU A 374 -2.40 -9.52 4.12
CA LEU A 374 -2.96 -10.86 3.99
C LEU A 374 -2.14 -11.61 2.93
N PHE A 375 -1.36 -12.62 3.33
CA PHE A 375 -0.56 -13.43 2.42
C PHE A 375 -1.30 -14.68 1.94
N ARG A 376 -0.93 -15.17 0.76
CA ARG A 376 -1.36 -16.48 0.26
C ARG A 376 -0.80 -17.60 1.15
N ASP A 377 -1.67 -18.54 1.51
CA ASP A 377 -1.41 -19.76 2.31
C ASP A 377 0.00 -20.38 2.11
N THR A 378 0.99 -19.97 2.91
CA THR A 378 2.24 -20.72 3.12
C THR A 378 2.14 -21.45 4.43
N VAL A 379 1.86 -22.76 4.33
CA VAL A 379 1.62 -23.70 5.43
C VAL A 379 2.80 -23.80 6.43
N GLU A 380 4.00 -23.31 6.10
CA GLU A 380 5.13 -23.22 7.06
C GLU A 380 5.18 -21.93 7.90
N ALA A 381 4.60 -20.82 7.42
CA ALA A 381 4.51 -19.59 8.20
C ALA A 381 3.38 -19.65 9.23
N LEU A 382 2.31 -20.39 8.91
CA LEU A 382 1.09 -20.52 9.69
C LEU A 382 1.32 -20.94 11.15
N TYR A 383 2.37 -21.69 11.50
CA TYR A 383 2.58 -22.14 12.89
C TYR A 383 3.14 -21.04 13.83
N LEU A 384 3.87 -20.04 13.32
CA LEU A 384 4.42 -18.93 14.12
C LEU A 384 3.56 -17.66 14.08
N TYR A 385 2.55 -17.62 13.21
CA TYR A 385 1.87 -16.41 12.73
C TYR A 385 0.44 -16.19 13.27
N MET A 386 -0.15 -17.19 13.95
CA MET A 386 -1.59 -17.29 14.25
C MET A 386 -2.19 -16.22 15.21
N THR A 387 -1.59 -15.05 15.39
CA THR A 387 -2.15 -14.00 16.27
C THR A 387 -2.32 -12.61 15.63
N SER A 388 -1.71 -12.28 14.48
CA SER A 388 -2.01 -11.05 13.72
C SER A 388 -1.23 -10.97 12.39
N GLY A 389 -1.89 -10.68 11.25
CA GLY A 389 -1.29 -10.41 9.90
C GLY A 389 0.09 -9.72 9.87
N VAL A 390 0.93 -9.92 8.82
CA VAL A 390 2.29 -9.32 8.77
C VAL A 390 2.21 -7.81 8.80
N GLN A 391 2.66 -7.26 9.91
CA GLN A 391 2.71 -5.83 10.16
C GLN A 391 4.07 -5.30 9.70
N TRP A 392 4.07 -4.63 8.57
CA TRP A 392 5.22 -3.95 8.02
C TRP A 392 5.21 -2.48 8.41
N LEU A 393 6.34 -1.97 8.88
CA LEU A 393 6.57 -0.53 8.96
C LEU A 393 7.32 -0.09 7.70
N LEU A 394 6.61 0.55 6.77
CA LEU A 394 7.13 1.01 5.49
C LEU A 394 7.29 2.53 5.48
N GLN A 395 8.12 3.05 4.57
CA GLN A 395 8.08 4.48 4.25
C GLN A 395 6.74 4.83 3.60
N THR A 396 6.31 6.08 3.74
CA THR A 396 5.13 6.61 3.07
C THR A 396 5.51 7.04 1.64
N PRO A 397 5.09 6.31 0.58
CA PRO A 397 5.28 6.72 -0.79
C PRO A 397 4.45 7.98 -1.11
N ALA A 398 4.80 8.66 -2.19
CA ALA A 398 4.12 9.88 -2.62
C ALA A 398 2.64 9.64 -2.93
N GLU A 399 2.30 8.47 -3.48
CA GLU A 399 0.93 7.98 -3.55
C GLU A 399 0.67 7.03 -2.38
N PRO A 400 -0.28 7.30 -1.48
CA PRO A 400 -0.45 6.50 -0.27
C PRO A 400 -0.87 5.06 -0.59
N ILE A 401 -0.32 4.11 0.17
CA ILE A 401 -0.75 2.71 0.18
C ILE A 401 -2.16 2.65 0.77
N ARG A 402 -3.01 1.79 0.21
CA ARG A 402 -4.40 1.61 0.61
C ARG A 402 -4.70 0.14 0.84
N ALA A 403 -5.77 -0.12 1.61
CA ALA A 403 -6.37 -1.44 1.62
C ALA A 403 -6.81 -1.81 0.19
N GLY A 404 -6.58 -3.07 -0.21
CA GLY A 404 -6.83 -3.55 -1.58
C GLY A 404 -5.66 -3.37 -2.54
N ASP A 405 -4.57 -2.70 -2.14
CA ASP A 405 -3.32 -2.76 -2.89
C ASP A 405 -2.74 -4.19 -2.82
N ILE A 406 -2.00 -4.59 -3.85
CA ILE A 406 -1.54 -5.95 -4.04
C ILE A 406 -0.02 -6.04 -3.86
N VAL A 407 0.43 -7.07 -3.16
CA VAL A 407 1.85 -7.40 -3.02
C VAL A 407 2.21 -8.46 -4.06
N CYS A 408 3.15 -8.14 -4.94
CA CYS A 408 3.70 -9.09 -5.92
C CYS A 408 5.22 -9.14 -5.87
N LEU A 409 5.81 -10.24 -6.35
CA LEU A 409 7.26 -10.39 -6.48
C LEU A 409 7.60 -10.77 -7.91
N LEU A 410 8.33 -9.90 -8.61
CA LEU A 410 8.89 -10.19 -9.92
C LEU A 410 10.08 -11.14 -9.81
N HIS A 411 10.24 -12.02 -10.79
CA HIS A 411 11.33 -12.97 -10.85
C HIS A 411 12.68 -12.24 -10.91
N GLY A 412 13.65 -12.72 -10.12
CA GLY A 412 14.96 -12.08 -9.97
C GLY A 412 14.96 -10.81 -9.10
N ALA A 413 13.81 -10.32 -8.65
CA ALA A 413 13.76 -9.16 -7.76
C ALA A 413 14.16 -9.53 -6.32
N SER A 414 14.91 -8.64 -5.67
CA SER A 414 15.38 -8.86 -4.29
C SER A 414 14.34 -8.53 -3.22
N ALA A 415 13.20 -7.93 -3.61
CA ALA A 415 12.18 -7.45 -2.71
C ALA A 415 10.82 -7.37 -3.42
N PRO A 416 9.69 -7.45 -2.70
CA PRO A 416 8.37 -7.28 -3.27
C PRO A 416 8.10 -5.87 -3.81
N THR A 417 7.10 -5.76 -4.67
CA THR A 417 6.52 -4.52 -5.20
C THR A 417 5.06 -4.44 -4.76
N ILE A 418 4.58 -3.24 -4.42
CA ILE A 418 3.16 -3.00 -4.14
C ILE A 418 2.54 -2.31 -5.34
N VAL A 419 1.45 -2.89 -5.84
CA VAL A 419 0.74 -2.43 -7.04
C VAL A 419 -0.74 -2.24 -6.76
N ARG A 420 -1.37 -1.33 -7.51
CA ARG A 420 -2.80 -1.04 -7.45
C ARG A 420 -3.46 -1.41 -8.77
N ILE A 421 -4.64 -2.01 -8.70
CA ILE A 421 -5.47 -2.24 -9.89
C ILE A 421 -6.08 -0.90 -10.30
N THR A 422 -5.83 -0.45 -11.52
CA THR A 422 -6.36 0.78 -12.13
C THR A 422 -6.98 0.45 -13.48
N ASN A 423 -7.75 1.37 -14.07
CA ASN A 423 -8.37 1.14 -15.40
C ASN A 423 -7.36 0.85 -16.52
N SER A 424 -6.08 1.18 -16.31
CA SER A 424 -5.01 0.97 -17.29
C SER A 424 -4.15 -0.27 -17.01
N GLY A 425 -4.41 -1.02 -15.93
CA GLY A 425 -3.64 -2.21 -15.56
C GLY A 425 -3.20 -2.24 -14.10
N LEU A 426 -2.00 -2.75 -13.82
CA LEU A 426 -1.40 -2.77 -12.48
C LEU A 426 -0.41 -1.61 -12.34
N SER A 427 -0.75 -0.60 -11.55
CA SER A 427 0.10 0.57 -11.32
C SER A 427 0.99 0.40 -10.09
N ILE A 428 2.30 0.67 -10.19
CA ILE A 428 3.24 0.60 -9.08
C ILE A 428 3.00 1.74 -8.10
N ILE A 429 2.70 1.41 -6.85
CA ILE A 429 2.59 2.34 -5.73
C ILE A 429 3.91 2.39 -4.95
N MET A 430 4.57 1.24 -4.78
CA MET A 430 5.89 1.13 -4.18
C MET A 430 6.72 0.12 -4.98
N SER A 431 7.79 0.61 -5.62
CA SER A 431 8.65 -0.19 -6.48
C SER A 431 9.46 -1.23 -5.69
N LYS A 432 9.83 -0.90 -4.44
CA LYS A 432 10.65 -1.76 -3.58
C LYS A 432 10.21 -1.72 -2.13
N VAL A 433 9.66 -2.83 -1.64
CA VAL A 433 9.21 -2.96 -0.24
C VAL A 433 10.39 -3.33 0.67
N VAL A 434 10.71 -2.46 1.62
CA VAL A 434 11.75 -2.69 2.64
C VAL A 434 11.14 -2.52 4.04
N PRO A 435 10.67 -3.61 4.68
CA PRO A 435 10.10 -3.55 6.03
C PRO A 435 11.15 -3.11 7.06
N ARG A 436 10.80 -2.16 7.94
CA ARG A 436 11.62 -1.77 9.09
C ARG A 436 11.10 -2.40 10.37
N HIS A 437 11.98 -2.89 11.23
CA HIS A 437 11.56 -3.49 12.51
C HIS A 437 11.24 -2.40 13.54
N LYS A 438 10.06 -2.50 14.15
CA LYS A 438 9.78 -1.98 15.49
C LYS A 438 10.29 -3.07 16.44
N VAL A 439 11.20 -2.75 17.34
CA VAL A 439 11.70 -3.69 18.36
C VAL A 439 10.54 -4.02 19.30
N ILE A 440 9.75 -5.03 18.95
CA ILE A 440 8.78 -5.66 19.85
C ILE A 440 8.99 -7.17 19.80
N HIS A 441 9.28 -7.74 18.62
CA HIS A 441 9.85 -9.08 18.45
C HIS A 441 10.79 -9.09 17.23
N ASP A 442 11.89 -9.86 17.28
CA ASP A 442 12.87 -9.98 16.17
C ASP A 442 12.23 -10.69 14.96
N THR A 443 11.55 -9.92 14.11
CA THR A 443 10.89 -10.40 12.89
C THR A 443 11.82 -10.39 11.66
N SER A 444 13.10 -10.01 11.83
CA SER A 444 14.08 -9.89 10.74
C SER A 444 14.40 -11.22 10.06
N LYS A 445 14.22 -12.31 10.80
CA LYS A 445 14.44 -13.69 10.33
C LYS A 445 13.25 -14.30 9.59
N TYR A 446 12.10 -13.62 9.53
CA TYR A 446 10.82 -14.21 9.14
C TYR A 446 10.08 -13.44 8.03
N VAL A 447 10.73 -12.48 7.37
CA VAL A 447 10.31 -12.10 6.01
C VAL A 447 10.40 -13.39 5.20
N PRO A 448 9.34 -13.82 4.47
CA PRO A 448 9.41 -15.04 3.67
C PRO A 448 10.60 -14.96 2.72
N GLN A 449 11.70 -15.62 3.08
CA GLN A 449 12.87 -15.83 2.23
C GLN A 449 12.79 -17.26 1.78
N GLY A 450 12.18 -17.47 0.62
CA GLY A 450 11.97 -18.79 0.05
C GLY A 450 11.22 -18.66 -1.27
N PRO A 451 11.35 -19.66 -2.16
CA PRO A 451 10.50 -19.72 -3.33
C PRO A 451 9.03 -19.72 -2.88
N PRO A 452 8.12 -19.10 -3.65
CA PRO A 452 6.69 -19.17 -3.40
C PRO A 452 6.23 -20.63 -3.23
N SER A 453 5.17 -20.85 -2.45
CA SER A 453 4.55 -22.17 -2.25
C SER A 453 4.32 -22.88 -3.60
N GLU A 454 4.25 -24.22 -3.60
CA GLU A 454 3.81 -25.00 -4.78
C GLU A 454 2.45 -24.53 -5.33
N ALA A 455 1.62 -23.86 -4.50
CA ALA A 455 0.34 -23.27 -4.88
C ALA A 455 0.45 -21.89 -5.57
N SER A 456 1.63 -21.27 -5.63
CA SER A 456 1.82 -19.95 -6.24
C SER A 456 2.00 -20.07 -7.75
N VAL A 457 1.11 -19.42 -8.49
CA VAL A 457 1.16 -19.38 -9.95
C VAL A 457 2.12 -18.29 -10.41
N LEU A 458 3.02 -18.64 -11.33
CA LEU A 458 3.89 -17.68 -11.99
C LEU A 458 3.16 -17.07 -13.19
N HIS A 459 2.96 -15.77 -13.18
CA HIS A 459 2.26 -15.03 -14.23
C HIS A 459 3.21 -14.15 -15.03
N ASP A 460 2.87 -13.87 -16.29
CA ASP A 460 3.50 -12.80 -17.06
C ASP A 460 2.87 -11.46 -16.66
N LEU A 461 3.57 -10.67 -15.85
CA LEU A 461 3.06 -9.40 -15.31
C LEU A 461 3.47 -8.22 -16.19
N VAL A 462 2.53 -7.27 -16.35
CA VAL A 462 2.77 -5.95 -16.93
C VAL A 462 2.44 -4.90 -15.88
N LEU A 463 3.46 -4.26 -15.34
CA LEU A 463 3.35 -3.20 -14.33
C LEU A 463 3.58 -1.84 -14.97
N GLN A 464 2.75 -0.86 -14.61
CA GLN A 464 2.86 0.52 -15.04
C GLN A 464 3.43 1.36 -13.91
N TRP A 465 4.47 2.13 -14.18
CA TRP A 465 4.99 3.11 -13.24
C TRP A 465 4.92 4.48 -13.87
N ASP A 466 3.81 5.18 -13.62
CA ASP A 466 3.54 6.50 -14.18
C ASP A 466 3.66 7.55 -13.09
N TRP A 467 4.59 8.49 -13.26
CA TRP A 467 4.81 9.61 -12.34
C TRP A 467 4.08 10.87 -12.79
N ALA A 468 3.37 10.84 -13.93
CA ALA A 468 2.62 11.98 -14.40
C ALA A 468 1.62 12.40 -13.32
N PRO A 469 1.51 13.72 -13.04
CA PRO A 469 0.52 14.18 -12.09
C PRO A 469 -0.87 13.83 -12.65
N THR A 470 -1.66 13.09 -11.90
CA THR A 470 -3.09 12.82 -12.12
C THR A 470 -3.96 14.10 -12.05
N LEU A 471 -3.47 15.25 -12.50
CA LEU A 471 -3.96 16.55 -12.06
C LEU A 471 -3.89 17.66 -13.12
N ASP A 472 -4.72 17.54 -14.14
CA ASP A 472 -5.31 18.71 -14.81
C ASP A 472 -6.39 19.40 -13.94
N SER A 473 -6.81 18.79 -12.83
CA SER A 473 -7.96 19.27 -12.03
C SER A 473 -7.70 20.42 -11.05
N LEU A 474 -6.46 20.91 -10.89
CA LEU A 474 -6.18 22.10 -10.07
C LEU A 474 -5.91 23.39 -10.88
N GLN A 475 -5.74 23.33 -12.21
CA GLN A 475 -5.56 24.54 -13.02
C GLN A 475 -6.84 25.08 -13.66
N GLU A 476 -7.92 24.29 -13.71
CA GLU A 476 -9.18 24.73 -14.34
C GLU A 476 -10.04 25.67 -13.48
N LYS A 477 -9.88 25.68 -12.14
CA LYS A 477 -10.68 26.57 -11.28
C LYS A 477 -10.13 27.97 -11.05
N ASN A 478 -8.89 28.26 -11.45
CA ASN A 478 -8.25 29.58 -11.26
C ASN A 478 -7.88 30.28 -12.58
N ARG A 479 -8.40 29.82 -13.73
CA ARG A 479 -8.14 30.42 -15.06
C ARG A 479 -9.37 31.04 -15.72
N ALA A 480 -10.42 31.36 -14.96
CA ALA A 480 -11.44 32.30 -15.42
C ALA A 480 -11.03 33.72 -15.06
N THR A 481 -10.23 34.40 -15.91
CA THR A 481 -10.12 35.88 -16.09
C THR A 481 -8.81 36.33 -16.78
N VAL A 482 -8.37 35.68 -17.86
CA VAL A 482 -7.43 36.34 -18.80
C VAL A 482 -7.80 35.95 -20.25
N PRO A 483 -8.16 36.89 -21.13
CA PRO A 483 -8.38 36.60 -22.54
C PRO A 483 -7.06 36.20 -23.19
N ARG A 484 -7.00 35.03 -23.83
CA ARG A 484 -5.89 34.64 -24.71
C ARG A 484 -6.14 35.19 -26.11
N GLU A 485 -5.18 35.91 -26.65
CA GLU A 485 -5.13 36.24 -28.09
C GLU A 485 -4.87 34.98 -28.94
N PRO A 486 -5.34 34.95 -30.20
CA PRO A 486 -5.48 33.71 -30.96
C PRO A 486 -4.30 33.51 -31.90
N HIS A 487 -3.44 32.52 -31.65
CA HIS A 487 -2.56 32.00 -32.71
C HIS A 487 -2.39 30.47 -32.67
N ASN A 488 -2.80 29.90 -33.81
CA ASN A 488 -2.52 28.59 -34.39
C ASN A 488 -3.03 27.33 -33.68
N SER A 489 -4.22 26.95 -34.15
CA SER A 489 -4.81 25.62 -34.16
C SER A 489 -3.83 24.53 -34.64
N GLN A 490 -3.44 23.66 -33.72
CA GLN A 490 -3.16 22.25 -34.01
C GLN A 490 -4.07 21.37 -33.14
N PRO A 491 -4.47 20.19 -33.61
CA PRO A 491 -5.63 19.49 -33.09
C PRO A 491 -5.40 19.01 -31.67
N SER A 492 -6.45 19.13 -30.85
CA SER A 492 -6.59 18.47 -29.56
C SER A 492 -6.29 16.97 -29.70
N VAL A 493 -5.16 16.52 -29.15
CA VAL A 493 -4.87 15.09 -28.98
C VAL A 493 -5.65 14.60 -27.77
N SER A 494 -6.95 14.40 -27.97
CA SER A 494 -7.80 13.55 -27.14
C SER A 494 -7.57 12.10 -27.57
N GLY A 495 -7.03 11.28 -26.68
CA GLY A 495 -6.88 9.83 -26.89
C GLY A 495 -5.44 9.35 -26.71
N TYR A 496 -4.97 9.22 -25.47
CA TYR A 496 -3.75 8.46 -25.18
C TYR A 496 -4.14 7.06 -24.72
N HIS A 497 -4.46 6.19 -25.69
CA HIS A 497 -4.55 4.75 -25.45
C HIS A 497 -3.13 4.20 -25.20
N CYS A 498 -2.89 3.67 -24.00
CA CYS A 498 -1.80 2.74 -23.77
C CYS A 498 -2.27 1.37 -24.31
N GLU A 499 -1.92 1.03 -25.55
CA GLU A 499 -2.34 -0.23 -26.22
C GLU A 499 -1.62 -1.50 -25.71
N ASP A 500 -1.06 -1.49 -24.50
CA ASP A 500 -0.19 -2.58 -24.04
C ASP A 500 -0.43 -2.88 -22.55
N GLY A 501 -1.53 -3.58 -22.25
CA GLY A 501 -1.79 -4.16 -20.93
C GLY A 501 -3.26 -4.16 -20.52
N LEU A 502 -4.13 -4.84 -21.28
CA LEU A 502 -5.46 -5.19 -20.77
C LEU A 502 -5.28 -6.15 -19.58
N HIS A 503 -6.14 -6.05 -18.57
CA HIS A 503 -6.07 -6.91 -17.38
C HIS A 503 -6.06 -8.39 -17.77
N ASP A 504 -5.04 -9.12 -17.33
CA ASP A 504 -5.01 -10.58 -17.49
C ASP A 504 -6.03 -11.23 -16.54
N PRO A 505 -7.08 -11.90 -17.06
CA PRO A 505 -8.09 -12.54 -16.23
C PRO A 505 -7.50 -13.58 -15.28
N THR A 506 -6.40 -14.25 -15.62
CA THR A 506 -5.78 -15.25 -14.74
C THR A 506 -5.09 -14.58 -13.56
N VAL A 507 -4.45 -13.44 -13.77
CA VAL A 507 -3.84 -12.64 -12.68
C VAL A 507 -4.94 -12.08 -11.75
N LEU A 508 -6.03 -11.55 -12.32
CA LEU A 508 -7.14 -11.03 -11.52
C LEU A 508 -7.86 -12.12 -10.73
N HIS A 509 -8.10 -13.28 -11.36
CA HIS A 509 -8.65 -14.45 -10.67
C HIS A 509 -7.72 -14.90 -9.54
N ASP A 510 -6.41 -14.96 -9.79
CA ASP A 510 -5.44 -15.34 -8.78
C ASP A 510 -5.43 -14.37 -7.58
N ILE A 511 -5.53 -13.06 -7.81
CA ILE A 511 -5.71 -12.06 -6.74
C ILE A 511 -6.97 -12.34 -5.93
N LEU A 512 -8.10 -12.62 -6.58
CA LEU A 512 -9.37 -12.93 -5.90
C LEU A 512 -9.26 -14.19 -5.04
N THR A 513 -8.47 -15.19 -5.45
CA THR A 513 -8.25 -16.40 -4.63
C THR A 513 -7.50 -16.11 -3.32
N ILE A 514 -6.65 -15.07 -3.27
CA ILE A 514 -5.98 -14.65 -2.02
C ILE A 514 -7.01 -14.09 -1.03
N ALA A 515 -8.01 -13.37 -1.54
CA ALA A 515 -9.08 -12.80 -0.72
C ALA A 515 -10.12 -13.84 -0.24
N VAL A 516 -10.11 -15.05 -0.82
CA VAL A 516 -10.98 -16.18 -0.45
C VAL A 516 -10.11 -17.41 -0.15
N PRO A 517 -9.40 -17.43 1.00
CA PRO A 517 -8.44 -18.48 1.31
C PRO A 517 -9.11 -19.86 1.42
N SER A 518 -8.32 -20.90 1.13
CA SER A 518 -8.88 -22.21 0.78
C SER A 518 -9.29 -23.08 1.97
N ARG A 519 -8.68 -22.92 3.15
CA ARG A 519 -9.02 -23.65 4.40
C ARG A 519 -8.55 -22.90 5.65
N TYR A 520 -9.35 -22.99 6.73
CA TYR A 520 -9.06 -22.57 8.11
C TYR A 520 -8.64 -21.09 8.27
N SER A 521 -9.57 -20.24 8.75
CA SER A 521 -9.14 -19.17 9.63
C SER A 521 -9.14 -19.75 11.04
N VAL A 522 -7.99 -19.80 11.69
CA VAL A 522 -7.94 -20.12 13.12
C VAL A 522 -8.79 -19.07 13.82
N LEU A 523 -9.74 -19.51 14.66
CA LEU A 523 -10.39 -18.66 15.65
C LEU A 523 -9.28 -17.90 16.38
N THR A 524 -9.04 -16.64 16.02
CA THR A 524 -8.21 -15.75 16.80
C THR A 524 -8.97 -15.52 18.10
N SER A 525 -8.77 -16.41 19.06
CA SER A 525 -9.26 -16.25 20.41
C SER A 525 -8.81 -14.89 20.92
N ASP A 526 -9.77 -14.10 21.38
CA ASP A 526 -9.83 -12.99 22.34
C ASP A 526 -8.59 -12.52 23.17
N LEU A 527 -7.36 -12.90 22.84
CA LEU A 527 -6.15 -12.57 23.61
C LEU A 527 -5.61 -11.15 23.36
N CYS A 528 -6.13 -10.42 22.37
CA CYS A 528 -5.61 -9.08 22.05
C CYS A 528 -6.63 -7.93 22.13
N GLY A 529 -7.89 -8.16 22.50
CA GLY A 529 -8.83 -7.08 22.82
C GLY A 529 -9.08 -6.04 21.70
N ILE A 530 -8.86 -6.39 20.43
CA ILE A 530 -9.20 -5.53 19.29
C ILE A 530 -10.35 -6.19 18.53
N GLY A 531 -11.55 -5.61 18.65
CA GLY A 531 -12.73 -6.08 17.95
C GLY A 531 -12.66 -5.88 16.43
N GLY A 532 -13.27 -6.83 15.70
CA GLY A 532 -14.03 -6.57 14.47
C GLY A 532 -13.28 -6.59 13.13
N ALA A 533 -13.00 -7.79 12.60
CA ALA A 533 -13.29 -8.23 11.21
C ALA A 533 -12.34 -9.38 10.81
N LEU A 534 -12.94 -10.53 10.49
CA LEU A 534 -12.25 -11.73 9.98
C LEU A 534 -11.54 -11.41 8.64
N ASP A 535 -10.26 -11.78 8.55
CA ASP A 535 -9.24 -11.11 7.73
C ASP A 535 -9.50 -11.10 6.21
N GLY A 536 -10.14 -12.12 5.64
CA GLY A 536 -10.37 -12.26 4.19
C GLY A 536 -11.49 -11.36 3.64
N ALA A 537 -12.62 -11.21 4.34
CA ALA A 537 -13.74 -10.41 3.86
C ALA A 537 -13.42 -8.92 3.74
N SER A 538 -12.59 -8.40 4.66
CA SER A 538 -12.12 -7.01 4.59
C SER A 538 -11.23 -6.76 3.37
N ALA A 539 -10.35 -7.72 3.04
CA ALA A 539 -9.52 -7.64 1.84
C ALA A 539 -10.36 -7.74 0.57
N MET A 540 -11.33 -8.66 0.51
CA MET A 540 -12.29 -8.75 -0.60
C MET A 540 -13.05 -7.45 -0.81
N LYS A 541 -13.57 -6.86 0.27
CA LYS A 541 -14.27 -5.58 0.21
C LYS A 541 -13.37 -4.49 -0.36
N ALA A 542 -12.15 -4.35 0.14
CA ALA A 542 -11.22 -3.33 -0.35
C ALA A 542 -10.86 -3.50 -1.83
N LEU A 543 -10.73 -4.75 -2.32
CA LEU A 543 -10.55 -5.03 -3.74
C LEU A 543 -11.74 -4.59 -4.58
N LEU A 544 -12.96 -4.91 -4.14
CA LEU A 544 -14.20 -4.58 -4.84
C LEU A 544 -14.47 -3.08 -4.84
N ASP A 545 -14.25 -2.39 -3.71
CA ASP A 545 -14.36 -0.94 -3.60
C ASP A 545 -13.36 -0.25 -4.56
N GLN A 546 -12.19 -0.84 -4.78
CA GLN A 546 -11.14 -0.29 -5.66
C GLN A 546 -11.36 -0.61 -7.15
N ALA A 547 -11.77 -1.83 -7.48
CA ALA A 547 -11.71 -2.36 -8.84
C ALA A 547 -12.88 -3.32 -9.18
N GLY A 548 -14.02 -3.20 -8.51
CA GLY A 548 -15.15 -4.11 -8.64
C GLY A 548 -15.66 -4.31 -10.07
N ASP A 549 -15.64 -3.27 -10.90
CA ASP A 549 -16.07 -3.34 -12.31
C ASP A 549 -15.09 -4.13 -13.20
N ILE A 550 -13.82 -4.16 -12.81
CA ILE A 550 -12.72 -4.83 -13.53
C ILE A 550 -12.61 -6.30 -13.11
N LEU A 551 -12.88 -6.60 -11.84
CA LEU A 551 -12.64 -7.91 -11.25
C LEU A 551 -13.62 -8.97 -11.78
N PRO A 552 -13.12 -10.10 -12.36
CA PRO A 552 -13.95 -11.18 -12.85
C PRO A 552 -14.42 -12.05 -11.68
N ILE A 553 -15.59 -11.73 -11.12
CA ILE A 553 -16.23 -12.56 -10.09
C ILE A 553 -16.86 -13.79 -10.76
N THR A 554 -16.06 -14.85 -10.88
CA THR A 554 -16.48 -16.12 -11.48
C THR A 554 -17.25 -17.00 -10.49
N GLU A 555 -17.97 -18.02 -11.00
CA GLU A 555 -18.63 -19.03 -10.19
C GLU A 555 -17.67 -19.70 -9.21
N ASP A 556 -16.40 -19.95 -9.59
CA ASP A 556 -15.41 -20.53 -8.70
C ASP A 556 -15.15 -19.64 -7.47
N ILE A 557 -15.05 -18.31 -7.64
CA ILE A 557 -14.86 -17.37 -6.53
C ILE A 557 -16.10 -17.36 -5.62
N VAL A 558 -17.30 -17.32 -6.19
CA VAL A 558 -18.55 -17.33 -5.41
C VAL A 558 -18.72 -18.65 -4.66
N ARG A 559 -18.40 -19.78 -5.31
CA ARG A 559 -18.46 -21.12 -4.72
C ARG A 559 -17.46 -21.24 -3.57
N ARG A 560 -16.21 -20.78 -3.73
CA ARG A 560 -15.22 -20.75 -2.65
C ARG A 560 -15.69 -19.88 -1.49
N ALA A 561 -16.30 -18.73 -1.78
CA ALA A 561 -16.86 -17.86 -0.74
C ALA A 561 -17.99 -18.56 0.01
N ALA A 562 -18.87 -19.28 -0.68
CA ALA A 562 -19.99 -20.03 -0.08
C ALA A 562 -19.55 -21.28 0.72
N ASP A 563 -18.41 -21.87 0.35
CA ASP A 563 -17.83 -23.04 1.02
C ASP A 563 -16.93 -22.65 2.21
N HIS A 564 -16.63 -21.36 2.39
CA HIS A 564 -15.65 -20.92 3.37
C HIS A 564 -16.17 -21.07 4.81
N HIS A 565 -15.49 -21.86 5.65
CA HIS A 565 -15.96 -22.22 7.00
C HIS A 565 -16.47 -21.03 7.84
N ASP A 566 -15.63 -19.99 8.07
CA ASP A 566 -15.98 -18.90 9.01
C ASP A 566 -16.45 -17.60 8.35
N LEU A 567 -16.13 -17.39 7.07
CA LEU A 567 -16.27 -16.12 6.37
C LEU A 567 -17.41 -16.11 5.35
N SER A 568 -18.13 -17.23 5.17
CA SER A 568 -19.09 -17.37 4.08
C SER A 568 -20.13 -16.26 4.01
N ALA A 569 -20.73 -15.93 5.16
CA ALA A 569 -21.77 -14.91 5.23
C ALA A 569 -21.23 -13.51 4.86
N ASP A 570 -20.07 -13.13 5.41
CA ASP A 570 -19.47 -11.81 5.17
C ASP A 570 -18.94 -11.67 3.73
N LEU A 571 -18.30 -12.72 3.19
CA LEU A 571 -17.81 -12.73 1.81
C LEU A 571 -18.96 -12.65 0.82
N LEU A 572 -19.99 -13.49 0.97
CA LEU A 572 -21.16 -13.46 0.08
C LEU A 572 -21.91 -12.14 0.21
N LYS A 573 -22.10 -11.61 1.43
CA LYS A 573 -22.71 -10.29 1.62
C LYS A 573 -21.94 -9.21 0.86
N THR A 574 -20.62 -9.17 1.00
CA THR A 574 -19.75 -8.20 0.30
C THR A 574 -19.85 -8.34 -1.22
N LEU A 575 -19.87 -9.58 -1.73
CA LEU A 575 -20.05 -9.86 -3.16
C LEU A 575 -21.44 -9.38 -3.65
N PHE A 576 -22.51 -9.65 -2.90
CA PHE A 576 -23.87 -9.22 -3.24
C PHE A 576 -24.01 -7.71 -3.26
N GLU A 577 -23.39 -7.01 -2.30
CA GLU A 577 -23.38 -5.54 -2.25
C GLU A 577 -22.80 -4.92 -3.53
N HIS A 578 -21.81 -5.57 -4.16
CA HIS A 578 -21.14 -5.05 -5.36
C HIS A 578 -21.75 -5.53 -6.69
N LYS A 579 -22.08 -6.82 -6.81
CA LYS A 579 -22.52 -7.43 -8.08
C LYS A 579 -24.02 -7.72 -8.11
N GLY A 580 -24.72 -7.65 -6.98
CA GLY A 580 -26.17 -7.81 -6.89
C GLY A 580 -26.67 -9.05 -7.61
N ASN A 581 -27.57 -8.85 -8.58
CA ASN A 581 -28.19 -9.91 -9.37
C ASN A 581 -27.28 -10.54 -10.43
N THR A 582 -26.14 -9.91 -10.74
CA THR A 582 -25.18 -10.43 -11.75
C THR A 582 -24.27 -11.52 -11.21
N LEU A 583 -24.26 -11.76 -9.88
CA LEU A 583 -23.47 -12.85 -9.30
C LEU A 583 -23.93 -14.22 -9.81
N PRO A 584 -23.00 -15.08 -10.24
CA PRO A 584 -23.30 -16.45 -10.65
C PRO A 584 -23.63 -17.30 -9.41
N VAL A 585 -24.90 -17.31 -9.02
CA VAL A 585 -25.43 -18.18 -7.96
C VAL A 585 -26.03 -19.42 -8.62
N THR A 586 -25.17 -20.38 -8.93
CA THR A 586 -25.53 -21.66 -9.56
C THR A 586 -25.89 -22.72 -8.52
N GLU A 587 -26.35 -23.89 -8.97
CA GLU A 587 -26.55 -25.07 -8.10
C GLU A 587 -25.28 -25.41 -7.29
N GLN A 588 -24.09 -25.33 -7.88
CA GLN A 588 -22.84 -25.65 -7.19
C GLN A 588 -22.54 -24.66 -6.05
N VAL A 589 -22.87 -23.38 -6.23
CA VAL A 589 -22.74 -22.36 -5.19
C VAL A 589 -23.73 -22.63 -4.05
N VAL A 590 -24.99 -22.91 -4.38
CA VAL A 590 -26.02 -23.18 -3.36
C VAL A 590 -25.72 -24.50 -2.62
N LYS A 591 -25.22 -25.52 -3.32
CA LYS A 591 -24.79 -26.78 -2.72
C LYS A 591 -23.63 -26.57 -1.74
N ALA A 592 -22.63 -25.78 -2.13
CA ALA A 592 -21.52 -25.41 -1.24
C ALA A 592 -22.03 -24.67 0.01
N ALA A 593 -22.89 -23.66 -0.18
CA ALA A 593 -23.52 -22.93 0.92
C ALA A 593 -24.32 -23.85 1.85
N ALA A 594 -25.08 -24.80 1.31
CA ALA A 594 -25.91 -25.73 2.08
C ALA A 594 -25.08 -26.76 2.87
N GLY A 595 -23.88 -27.09 2.42
CA GLY A 595 -22.94 -28.00 3.10
C GLY A 595 -22.01 -27.31 4.11
N ASN A 596 -22.01 -25.98 4.16
CA ASN A 596 -21.15 -25.20 5.06
C ASN A 596 -21.62 -25.30 6.54
N PRO A 597 -20.74 -25.41 7.54
CA PRO A 597 -21.16 -25.51 8.95
C PRO A 597 -22.02 -24.35 9.47
N ASP A 598 -21.85 -23.14 8.92
CA ASP A 598 -22.65 -21.94 9.22
C ASP A 598 -23.74 -21.67 8.15
N ALA A 599 -24.13 -22.70 7.40
CA ALA A 599 -25.08 -22.66 6.29
C ALA A 599 -26.40 -21.95 6.62
N ARG A 600 -26.85 -21.93 7.88
CA ARG A 600 -28.07 -21.26 8.30
C ARG A 600 -28.10 -19.79 7.86
N PHE A 601 -27.07 -19.03 8.22
CA PHE A 601 -27.00 -17.59 7.91
C PHE A 601 -26.80 -17.36 6.41
N VAL A 602 -25.97 -18.20 5.79
CA VAL A 602 -25.66 -18.11 4.36
C VAL A 602 -26.90 -18.38 3.51
N MET A 603 -27.65 -19.44 3.80
CA MET A 603 -28.87 -19.79 3.09
C MET A 603 -29.96 -18.73 3.28
N MET A 604 -30.13 -18.19 4.50
CA MET A 604 -31.02 -17.04 4.72
C MET A 604 -30.64 -15.82 3.88
N LEU A 605 -29.34 -15.51 3.76
CA LEU A 605 -28.87 -14.43 2.90
C LEU A 605 -29.18 -14.72 1.43
N LEU A 606 -28.92 -15.93 0.95
CA LEU A 606 -29.22 -16.33 -0.44
C LEU A 606 -30.73 -16.21 -0.72
N PHE A 607 -31.60 -16.71 0.14
CA PHE A 607 -33.06 -16.61 -0.04
C PHE A 607 -33.51 -15.15 -0.04
N LYS A 608 -32.97 -14.31 0.85
CA LYS A 608 -33.27 -12.88 0.84
C LYS A 608 -32.88 -12.19 -0.47
N GLN A 609 -31.78 -12.60 -1.10
CA GLN A 609 -31.25 -11.96 -2.31
C GLN A 609 -31.82 -12.51 -3.62
N ARG A 610 -32.26 -13.76 -3.64
CA ARG A 610 -32.68 -14.47 -4.87
C ARG A 610 -34.09 -15.05 -4.80
N GLY A 611 -34.67 -15.20 -3.61
CA GLY A 611 -36.01 -15.74 -3.41
C GLY A 611 -36.22 -17.03 -4.18
N ASP A 612 -37.27 -17.07 -4.98
CA ASP A 612 -37.68 -18.23 -5.79
C ASP A 612 -36.73 -18.59 -6.93
N SER A 613 -35.81 -17.69 -7.31
CA SER A 613 -34.83 -17.97 -8.38
C SER A 613 -33.66 -18.85 -7.94
N LEU A 614 -33.53 -19.19 -6.64
CA LEU A 614 -32.47 -20.08 -6.19
C LEU A 614 -32.66 -21.51 -6.71
N PRO A 615 -31.62 -22.12 -7.30
CA PRO A 615 -31.65 -23.52 -7.74
C PRO A 615 -31.60 -24.45 -6.53
N ILE A 616 -32.76 -24.84 -6.01
CA ILE A 616 -32.89 -25.86 -4.97
C ILE A 616 -33.15 -27.21 -5.63
N THR A 617 -32.07 -27.97 -5.85
CA THR A 617 -32.10 -29.32 -6.46
C THR A 617 -32.00 -30.41 -5.39
N GLU A 618 -32.18 -31.68 -5.79
CA GLU A 618 -31.96 -32.83 -4.91
C GLU A 618 -30.56 -32.80 -4.26
N GLU A 619 -29.53 -32.41 -5.02
CA GLU A 619 -28.15 -32.34 -4.53
C GLU A 619 -27.95 -31.25 -3.46
N VAL A 620 -28.67 -30.13 -3.56
CA VAL A 620 -28.69 -29.08 -2.53
C VAL A 620 -29.37 -29.57 -1.26
N ILE A 621 -30.53 -30.23 -1.38
CA ILE A 621 -31.27 -30.76 -0.24
C ILE A 621 -30.47 -31.87 0.45
N LYS A 622 -29.81 -32.73 -0.33
CA LYS A 622 -28.91 -33.77 0.16
C LYS A 622 -27.72 -33.19 0.92
N ALA A 623 -27.10 -32.12 0.41
CA ALA A 623 -26.04 -31.41 1.11
C ALA A 623 -26.52 -30.81 2.44
N ALA A 624 -27.71 -30.21 2.46
CA ALA A 624 -28.34 -29.69 3.68
C ALA A 624 -28.65 -30.80 4.71
N ALA A 625 -29.15 -31.96 4.26
CA ALA A 625 -29.45 -33.10 5.14
C ALA A 625 -28.19 -33.73 5.74
N GLY A 626 -27.08 -33.76 4.98
CA GLY A 626 -25.78 -34.27 5.45
C GLY A 626 -24.96 -33.26 6.26
N ASN A 627 -25.41 -32.01 6.36
CA ASN A 627 -24.68 -30.94 7.05
C ASN A 627 -24.67 -31.18 8.58
N THR A 628 -23.48 -31.21 9.17
CA THR A 628 -23.27 -31.48 10.60
C THR A 628 -23.14 -30.22 11.46
N GLY A 629 -23.29 -29.03 10.86
CA GLY A 629 -23.26 -27.73 11.53
C GLY A 629 -24.56 -27.38 12.24
N TYR A 630 -24.52 -26.36 13.08
CA TYR A 630 -25.67 -25.93 13.87
C TYR A 630 -26.59 -25.03 13.04
N GLY A 631 -27.85 -25.42 12.85
CA GLY A 631 -28.85 -24.46 12.39
C GLY A 631 -29.88 -24.90 11.34
N GLY A 632 -30.24 -26.18 11.27
CA GLY A 632 -31.50 -26.59 10.63
C GLY A 632 -31.66 -26.08 9.19
N VAL A 633 -30.63 -26.22 8.35
CA VAL A 633 -30.67 -25.76 6.94
C VAL A 633 -31.88 -26.34 6.20
N LEU A 634 -32.18 -27.61 6.48
CA LEU A 634 -33.33 -28.29 5.92
C LEU A 634 -34.65 -27.62 6.33
N GLU A 635 -34.78 -27.17 7.58
CA GLU A 635 -35.96 -26.42 8.04
C GLU A 635 -36.13 -25.10 7.29
N ILE A 636 -35.03 -24.38 6.99
CA ILE A 636 -35.07 -23.17 6.17
C ILE A 636 -35.58 -23.50 4.77
N LEU A 637 -35.06 -24.56 4.14
CA LEU A 637 -35.54 -25.00 2.82
C LEU A 637 -37.05 -25.27 2.84
N PHE A 638 -37.54 -26.05 3.81
CA PHE A 638 -38.96 -26.35 3.95
C PHE A 638 -39.80 -25.12 4.23
N LYS A 639 -39.32 -24.16 5.02
CA LYS A 639 -40.03 -22.91 5.28
C LYS A 639 -40.19 -22.05 4.02
N GLU A 640 -39.15 -21.97 3.19
CA GLU A 640 -39.13 -21.11 2.00
C GLU A 640 -39.71 -21.77 0.74
N ARG A 641 -39.78 -23.11 0.70
CA ARG A 641 -40.24 -23.87 -0.48
C ARG A 641 -41.42 -24.82 -0.23
N GLY A 642 -41.67 -25.18 1.02
CA GLY A 642 -42.79 -26.02 1.44
C GLY A 642 -42.89 -27.34 0.68
N ASP A 643 -44.06 -27.58 0.11
CA ASP A 643 -44.39 -28.82 -0.58
C ASP A 643 -43.75 -28.97 -1.96
N THR A 644 -43.09 -27.93 -2.48
CA THR A 644 -42.35 -28.02 -3.75
C THR A 644 -41.07 -28.86 -3.62
N LEU A 645 -40.59 -29.11 -2.40
CA LEU A 645 -39.41 -29.95 -2.17
C LEU A 645 -39.74 -31.43 -2.30
N VAL A 646 -39.15 -32.07 -3.31
CA VAL A 646 -39.21 -33.53 -3.48
C VAL A 646 -38.16 -34.18 -2.57
N ILE A 647 -38.61 -35.05 -1.66
CA ILE A 647 -37.72 -35.80 -0.76
C ILE A 647 -37.54 -37.21 -1.33
N THR A 648 -36.33 -37.49 -1.81
CA THR A 648 -35.92 -38.77 -2.40
C THR A 648 -35.26 -39.66 -1.35
N GLU A 649 -35.09 -40.94 -1.69
CA GLU A 649 -34.31 -41.89 -0.89
C GLU A 649 -32.91 -41.35 -0.54
N ASN A 650 -32.20 -40.76 -1.51
CA ASN A 650 -30.83 -40.25 -1.31
C ASN A 650 -30.76 -39.15 -0.25
N ILE A 651 -31.77 -38.29 -0.17
CA ILE A 651 -31.86 -37.23 0.84
C ILE A 651 -32.05 -37.84 2.22
N VAL A 652 -32.95 -38.82 2.34
CA VAL A 652 -33.21 -39.51 3.61
C VAL A 652 -31.99 -40.34 4.05
N THR A 653 -31.28 -40.96 3.10
CA THR A 653 -30.02 -41.66 3.37
C THR A 653 -28.95 -40.68 3.89
N ALA A 654 -28.84 -39.49 3.31
CA ALA A 654 -27.91 -38.46 3.81
C ALA A 654 -28.26 -37.99 5.22
N ALA A 655 -29.55 -37.77 5.52
CA ALA A 655 -30.02 -37.46 6.88
C ALA A 655 -29.70 -38.58 7.87
N ALA A 656 -29.96 -39.84 7.50
CA ALA A 656 -29.66 -41.01 8.31
C ALA A 656 -28.15 -41.23 8.53
N GLY A 657 -27.29 -40.73 7.63
CA GLY A 657 -25.83 -40.73 7.75
C GLY A 657 -25.24 -39.50 8.45
N ASN A 658 -26.08 -38.54 8.87
CA ASN A 658 -25.62 -37.34 9.57
C ASN A 658 -25.10 -37.70 10.96
N LYS A 659 -23.86 -37.30 11.25
CA LYS A 659 -23.12 -37.76 12.44
C LYS A 659 -23.52 -37.04 13.73
N MET A 660 -24.21 -35.90 13.62
CA MET A 660 -24.51 -35.02 14.75
C MET A 660 -26.01 -34.99 15.05
N GLU A 661 -26.85 -34.66 14.06
CA GLU A 661 -28.28 -34.39 14.27
C GLU A 661 -29.21 -35.33 13.48
N GLY A 662 -28.70 -36.47 13.00
CA GLY A 662 -29.45 -37.36 12.10
C GLY A 662 -30.84 -37.77 12.58
N ALA A 663 -31.01 -38.02 13.89
CA ALA A 663 -32.31 -38.41 14.44
C ALA A 663 -33.33 -37.26 14.38
N SER A 664 -32.92 -36.04 14.78
CA SER A 664 -33.74 -34.83 14.72
C SER A 664 -34.13 -34.50 13.27
N ILE A 665 -33.20 -34.62 12.32
CA ILE A 665 -33.46 -34.37 10.90
C ILE A 665 -34.49 -35.38 10.36
N ILE A 666 -34.33 -36.66 10.68
CA ILE A 666 -35.28 -37.71 10.29
C ILE A 666 -36.65 -37.47 10.93
N GLN A 667 -36.70 -37.08 12.20
CA GLN A 667 -37.94 -36.72 12.87
C GLN A 667 -38.65 -35.57 12.14
N TYR A 668 -37.94 -34.50 11.83
CA TYR A 668 -38.49 -33.35 11.11
C TYR A 668 -39.01 -33.75 9.72
N LEU A 669 -38.28 -34.59 8.98
CA LEU A 669 -38.73 -35.12 7.69
C LEU A 669 -40.04 -35.92 7.81
N PHE A 670 -40.22 -36.71 8.87
CA PHE A 670 -41.50 -37.37 9.16
C PHE A 670 -42.61 -36.37 9.48
N GLU A 671 -42.33 -35.29 10.20
CA GLU A 671 -43.32 -34.25 10.49
C GLU A 671 -43.80 -33.55 9.20
N GLN A 672 -42.92 -33.38 8.20
CA GLN A 672 -43.25 -32.71 6.94
C GLN A 672 -43.87 -33.63 5.87
N ARG A 673 -43.60 -34.93 5.89
CA ARG A 673 -44.01 -35.88 4.82
C ARG A 673 -44.80 -37.09 5.31
N GLY A 674 -44.86 -37.34 6.62
CA GLY A 674 -45.57 -38.46 7.21
C GLY A 674 -45.14 -39.81 6.63
N GLU A 675 -46.11 -40.67 6.32
CA GLU A 675 -45.86 -42.01 5.77
C GLU A 675 -45.31 -42.01 4.34
N SER A 676 -45.32 -40.86 3.63
CA SER A 676 -44.78 -40.75 2.27
C SER A 676 -43.25 -40.66 2.21
N LEU A 677 -42.59 -40.57 3.37
CA LEU A 677 -41.13 -40.51 3.45
C LEU A 677 -40.49 -41.84 2.98
N PRO A 678 -39.55 -41.82 2.00
CA PRO A 678 -39.00 -43.05 1.42
C PRO A 678 -37.99 -43.71 2.37
N ILE A 679 -38.49 -44.55 3.28
CA ILE A 679 -37.67 -45.38 4.16
C ILE A 679 -37.39 -46.74 3.49
N THR A 680 -36.26 -46.81 2.80
CA THR A 680 -35.78 -47.98 2.05
C THR A 680 -34.74 -48.79 2.84
N GLU A 681 -34.26 -49.89 2.26
CA GLU A 681 -33.12 -50.65 2.79
C GLU A 681 -31.87 -49.77 2.95
N ALA A 682 -31.55 -48.90 1.99
CA ALA A 682 -30.36 -48.06 2.04
C ALA A 682 -30.40 -47.06 3.20
N VAL A 683 -31.58 -46.48 3.49
CA VAL A 683 -31.79 -45.61 4.64
C VAL A 683 -31.54 -46.35 5.95
N LEU A 684 -32.08 -47.56 6.10
CA LEU A 684 -31.91 -48.36 7.32
C LEU A 684 -30.46 -48.82 7.52
N ILE A 685 -29.75 -49.17 6.43
CA ILE A 685 -28.32 -49.48 6.47
C ILE A 685 -27.51 -48.24 6.88
N ALA A 686 -27.78 -47.07 6.29
CA ALA A 686 -27.10 -45.83 6.65
C ALA A 686 -27.32 -45.45 8.12
N ALA A 687 -28.55 -45.59 8.63
CA ALA A 687 -28.86 -45.39 10.05
C ALA A 687 -28.06 -46.36 10.95
N ALA A 688 -28.08 -47.66 10.63
CA ALA A 688 -27.41 -48.70 11.42
C ALA A 688 -25.88 -48.59 11.40
N THR A 689 -25.30 -48.06 10.32
CA THR A 689 -23.85 -47.90 10.11
C THR A 689 -23.34 -46.48 10.36
N ASN A 690 -24.19 -45.59 10.87
CA ASN A 690 -23.83 -44.19 11.09
C ASN A 690 -22.61 -44.09 12.03
N PRO A 691 -21.54 -43.37 11.64
CA PRO A 691 -20.33 -43.30 12.43
C PRO A 691 -20.42 -42.35 13.65
N GLY A 692 -21.46 -41.52 13.78
CA GLY A 692 -21.67 -40.59 14.90
C GLY A 692 -21.86 -41.28 16.25
N ILE A 693 -21.28 -40.73 17.32
CA ILE A 693 -21.37 -41.30 18.68
C ILE A 693 -22.84 -41.38 19.08
N ASP A 694 -23.29 -42.56 19.50
CA ASP A 694 -24.68 -42.90 19.82
C ASP A 694 -25.73 -42.67 18.72
N ALA A 695 -25.38 -42.16 17.54
CA ALA A 695 -26.32 -41.83 16.47
C ALA A 695 -27.19 -42.99 15.94
N PRO A 696 -26.70 -44.25 15.82
CA PRO A 696 -27.52 -45.35 15.31
C PRO A 696 -28.79 -45.64 16.10
N SER A 697 -28.75 -45.54 17.45
CA SER A 697 -29.93 -45.87 18.28
C SER A 697 -31.07 -44.87 18.09
N PRO A 698 -30.89 -43.55 18.31
CA PRO A 698 -31.96 -42.57 18.20
C PRO A 698 -32.55 -42.48 16.79
N ILE A 699 -31.72 -42.64 15.75
CA ILE A 699 -32.20 -42.62 14.35
C ILE A 699 -33.14 -43.80 14.10
N LEU A 700 -32.73 -45.01 14.46
CA LEU A 700 -33.54 -46.22 14.28
C LEU A 700 -34.80 -46.19 15.16
N GLU A 701 -34.70 -45.70 16.41
CA GLU A 701 -35.85 -45.49 17.30
C GLU A 701 -36.86 -44.52 16.68
N THR A 702 -36.42 -43.37 16.18
CA THR A 702 -37.31 -42.39 15.54
C THR A 702 -38.01 -42.97 14.31
N ILE A 703 -37.30 -43.74 13.48
CA ILE A 703 -37.90 -44.41 12.33
C ILE A 703 -38.96 -45.43 12.78
N LEU A 704 -38.69 -46.23 13.82
CA LEU A 704 -39.62 -47.22 14.35
C LEU A 704 -40.86 -46.59 15.00
N GLU A 705 -40.70 -45.50 15.73
CA GLU A 705 -41.79 -44.81 16.42
C GLU A 705 -42.72 -44.08 15.46
N LYS A 706 -42.16 -43.43 14.45
CA LYS A 706 -42.92 -42.57 13.52
C LYS A 706 -43.47 -43.32 12.31
N ARG A 707 -42.86 -44.45 11.93
CA ARG A 707 -43.35 -45.26 10.82
C ARG A 707 -44.41 -46.24 11.32
N GLY A 708 -45.68 -46.00 10.96
CA GLY A 708 -46.80 -46.88 11.29
C GLY A 708 -46.85 -48.20 10.49
N GLY A 709 -46.11 -48.29 9.37
CA GLY A 709 -46.05 -49.45 8.48
C GLY A 709 -44.82 -50.36 8.68
N ARG A 710 -44.81 -51.52 8.01
CA ARG A 710 -43.66 -52.45 8.05
C ARG A 710 -42.40 -51.84 7.41
N LEU A 711 -41.25 -52.04 8.07
CA LEU A 711 -39.94 -51.64 7.55
C LEU A 711 -39.39 -52.69 6.56
N PRO A 712 -38.65 -52.29 5.49
CA PRO A 712 -37.99 -53.22 4.58
C PRO A 712 -36.75 -53.87 5.23
N LEU A 713 -36.98 -54.86 6.10
CA LEU A 713 -35.94 -55.54 6.89
C LEU A 713 -35.29 -56.70 6.12
N THR A 714 -34.54 -56.37 5.09
CA THR A 714 -33.78 -57.33 4.29
C THR A 714 -32.66 -57.99 5.12
N GLU A 715 -32.02 -59.02 4.55
CA GLU A 715 -30.83 -59.63 5.15
C GLU A 715 -29.68 -58.62 5.31
N GLY A 716 -29.53 -57.68 4.37
CA GLY A 716 -28.51 -56.62 4.41
C GLY A 716 -28.67 -55.68 5.60
N VAL A 717 -29.90 -55.21 5.87
CA VAL A 717 -30.21 -54.37 7.04
C VAL A 717 -29.84 -55.08 8.34
N ILE A 718 -30.21 -56.36 8.47
CA ILE A 718 -29.97 -57.11 9.71
C ILE A 718 -28.49 -57.37 9.94
N LYS A 719 -27.71 -57.63 8.89
CA LYS A 719 -26.24 -57.74 9.01
C LYS A 719 -25.62 -56.41 9.45
N ALA A 720 -26.07 -55.28 8.89
CA ALA A 720 -25.60 -53.95 9.27
C ALA A 720 -25.90 -53.63 10.74
N VAL A 721 -27.11 -53.93 11.20
CA VAL A 721 -27.56 -53.80 12.59
C VAL A 721 -26.76 -54.72 13.52
N ALA A 722 -26.56 -56.00 13.14
CA ALA A 722 -25.77 -56.94 13.93
C ALA A 722 -24.31 -56.52 14.07
N ALA A 723 -23.71 -56.00 12.99
CA ALA A 723 -22.32 -55.53 12.99
C ALA A 723 -22.10 -54.32 13.92
N ASN A 724 -23.11 -53.49 14.11
CA ASN A 724 -23.07 -52.28 14.95
C ASN A 724 -23.91 -52.41 16.24
N SER A 725 -24.27 -53.64 16.61
CA SER A 725 -25.21 -53.91 17.72
C SER A 725 -24.73 -53.39 19.09
N SER A 726 -23.42 -53.21 19.30
CA SER A 726 -22.88 -52.59 20.53
C SER A 726 -23.19 -51.10 20.66
N ARG A 727 -23.59 -50.44 19.56
CA ARG A 727 -23.98 -49.02 19.51
C ARG A 727 -25.48 -48.83 19.35
N ILE A 728 -26.23 -49.94 19.32
CA ILE A 728 -27.68 -49.96 19.16
C ILE A 728 -28.30 -50.50 20.45
N ARG A 729 -29.23 -49.76 21.06
CA ARG A 729 -29.91 -50.21 22.28
C ARG A 729 -30.63 -51.55 22.08
N ALA A 730 -30.59 -52.40 23.11
CA ALA A 730 -31.22 -53.71 23.11
C ALA A 730 -32.73 -53.66 22.82
N SER A 731 -33.43 -52.63 23.32
CA SER A 731 -34.85 -52.39 23.05
C SER A 731 -35.13 -52.19 21.55
N THR A 732 -34.32 -51.40 20.88
CA THR A 732 -34.40 -51.10 19.44
C THR A 732 -34.10 -52.35 18.61
N LEU A 733 -33.08 -53.12 18.98
CA LEU A 733 -32.76 -54.41 18.35
C LEU A 733 -33.93 -55.38 18.43
N LEU A 734 -34.56 -55.52 19.61
CA LEU A 734 -35.69 -56.41 19.81
C LEU A 734 -36.92 -55.99 19.01
N GLN A 735 -37.19 -54.68 18.88
CA GLN A 735 -38.29 -54.17 18.06
C GLN A 735 -38.08 -54.45 16.56
N LEU A 736 -36.87 -54.23 16.03
CA LEU A 736 -36.53 -54.56 14.64
C LEU A 736 -36.67 -56.07 14.37
N LEU A 737 -36.18 -56.91 15.28
CA LEU A 737 -36.30 -58.37 15.15
C LEU A 737 -37.75 -58.86 15.22
N LYS A 738 -38.61 -58.23 16.04
CA LYS A 738 -40.05 -58.53 16.09
C LYS A 738 -40.73 -58.23 14.75
N GLN A 739 -40.50 -57.07 14.15
CA GLN A 739 -41.09 -56.74 12.84
C GLN A 739 -40.63 -57.70 11.73
N LYS A 740 -39.37 -58.17 11.76
CA LYS A 740 -38.87 -59.18 10.79
C LYS A 740 -39.53 -60.55 10.96
N ARG A 741 -39.83 -60.95 12.20
CA ARG A 741 -40.44 -62.26 12.50
C ARG A 741 -41.86 -62.39 11.93
N ASP A 742 -42.53 -61.27 11.72
CA ASP A 742 -43.88 -61.19 11.17
C ASP A 742 -43.92 -61.18 9.62
N ASP A 743 -42.77 -61.12 8.93
CA ASP A 743 -42.65 -61.26 7.47
C ASP A 743 -42.59 -62.76 7.09
N GLN A 744 -43.69 -63.26 6.50
CA GLN A 744 -43.89 -64.67 6.17
C GLN A 744 -43.07 -65.20 4.96
N GLN A 745 -41.90 -64.62 4.65
CA GLN A 745 -41.02 -65.13 3.58
C GLN A 745 -39.60 -65.46 4.10
N HIS A 746 -39.23 -66.73 3.98
CA HIS A 746 -38.09 -67.41 4.61
C HIS A 746 -36.67 -66.88 4.32
N ARG A 747 -35.80 -66.93 5.35
CA ARG A 747 -34.45 -67.58 5.37
C ARG A 747 -33.87 -67.52 6.80
N ALA A 748 -33.30 -68.63 7.29
CA ALA A 748 -32.59 -68.64 8.57
C ALA A 748 -31.38 -67.69 8.48
N LEU A 749 -31.28 -66.75 9.43
CA LEU A 749 -30.08 -65.94 9.62
C LEU A 749 -28.89 -66.89 9.84
N ASP A 750 -27.72 -66.58 9.27
CA ASP A 750 -26.54 -67.40 9.54
C ASP A 750 -26.21 -67.39 11.04
N LEU A 751 -25.60 -68.49 11.52
CA LEU A 751 -25.31 -68.72 12.93
C LEU A 751 -24.43 -67.61 13.53
N SER A 752 -23.54 -67.01 12.73
CA SER A 752 -22.62 -65.95 13.18
C SER A 752 -23.32 -64.61 13.40
N THR A 753 -24.28 -64.27 12.54
CA THR A 753 -25.14 -63.08 12.66
C THR A 753 -26.06 -63.22 13.87
N MET A 754 -26.63 -64.41 14.10
CA MET A 754 -27.41 -64.70 15.30
C MET A 754 -26.54 -64.63 16.56
N GLN A 755 -25.37 -65.27 16.60
CA GLN A 755 -24.46 -65.21 17.75
C GLN A 755 -24.10 -63.78 18.12
N ARG A 756 -23.78 -62.91 17.14
CA ARG A 756 -23.43 -61.51 17.41
C ARG A 756 -24.60 -60.67 17.93
N LEU A 757 -25.81 -60.90 17.42
CA LEU A 757 -27.03 -60.26 17.94
C LEU A 757 -27.36 -60.72 19.36
N PHE A 758 -27.24 -62.02 19.64
CA PHE A 758 -27.56 -62.60 20.95
C PHE A 758 -26.52 -62.29 22.02
N GLN A 759 -25.22 -62.27 21.68
CA GLN A 759 -24.14 -62.01 22.63
C GLN A 759 -24.27 -60.63 23.30
N ASN A 760 -24.65 -59.60 22.54
CA ASN A 760 -24.88 -58.26 23.08
C ASN A 760 -26.23 -58.12 23.81
N LEU A 761 -27.24 -58.94 23.48
CA LEU A 761 -28.52 -58.98 24.21
C LEU A 761 -28.37 -59.64 25.59
N THR A 762 -27.46 -60.59 25.75
CA THR A 762 -27.19 -61.29 27.03
C THR A 762 -26.24 -60.55 27.99
N GLU A 763 -25.52 -59.51 27.55
CA GLU A 763 -24.67 -58.69 28.45
C GLU A 763 -25.45 -57.55 29.14
N ILE A 764 -26.69 -57.26 28.71
CA ILE A 764 -27.48 -56.09 29.17
C ILE A 764 -28.77 -56.50 29.92
N VAL A 765 -29.22 -57.76 29.81
CA VAL A 765 -30.30 -58.34 30.64
C VAL A 765 -29.68 -59.03 31.83
#